data_AF-A0A831UIS2-F1
#
_entry.id   AF-A0A831UIS2-F1
#
_cell.length_a   1.000
_cell.length_b   1.000
_cell.length_c   1.000
_cell.angle_alpha   90.00
_cell.angle_beta   90.00
_cell.angle_gamma   90.00
#
_symmetry.space_group_name_H-M   'P 1'
#
loop_
_entity.id
_entity.type
_entity.pdbx_description
1 polymer ?
#
loop_
_entity_poly.entity_id
_entity_poly.type
_entity_poly.pdbx_seq_one_letter_code
_entity_poly.pdbx_strand_id
1 'polypeptide(L)'
;MRRTHLGQTLVIALLVSFVLLVLGGVFISVIARNLLNVRTARERLSADYFAEAGIRYAVDQLVNSEFGADWRPIPTNSTNPRDPDYFWIKPYNPADGTGGFTRINFANGRALIRVSYQPSGPVHRQPVIKVESVGRVGLIDENDPTTFTEDQRGNRAERAAYIQIGTIDYLRFVMNRDQRGDIMDLGAEDIGLGVPFRLILGEVNGNGVGGGSIYVNGNLRWSGNVQIGLNPDLGERVYVAGEILHNENVPTQVTLVIANGTGATTVPVLPSNNPNFITAGGLYRDGRPLTAADGYPRTIPYLEPPRMDTVDPATDRPRYVAATRDSGIWRQRPNGSWFNTGIYGYGRGIYINNADDIQRESQGVLGGYTLRNDWLKPGNSRYWNGPFYEPPGAYIELIEVVENGIVRAQGFRITRNQSNPRDVWYNPLTGAPTNIKTLAFQFVNPNNPQDNTLTNEIVESLPPSERAQFRVPFNGVIYAEGNVRIRGRIPSGRQITIVTNGTAYIEGNLVKGDERSALAVIARDYVCINTTQFLYRSADSPGVAEGDPFNAEAPYFFEILPDQPMRLLFSFGEDPTPYANQLRLYVRHAAGGDASFINLLVNPSQLTNPFYLFNIPGFPSYVYPLGLTSLQVYPNYEKIAFPLTPITAFNTTPGVVNMLQFQLQPISNIDNFRFPTDNKPYRLSAAAIQPLDIKIQAALFAQEGSFFVIPGYWFNTNPQDTRENAQQRDRRLLGVASPEFPFYGEPLDIRITIEGAIAENYTARVGDQTEWLRKWGWIPREYGNSGEEIPLAHRRYFHDGNNGRYAVNLLMRYDPIFRNPVVGGQPIRTAYTANPADPLYAHPGNILPPIPRLPVCPNPIFAGDIRP
;
A
#
# COMPACT_ATOMS: atom_id res chain seq x y z
N MET A 1 35.27 -11.32 107.81
CA MET A 1 34.89 -9.94 107.41
C MET A 1 35.73 -9.54 106.19
N ARG A 2 35.03 -9.08 105.15
CA ARG A 2 35.42 -8.53 103.83
C ARG A 2 36.83 -7.92 103.66
N ARG A 3 37.54 -8.35 102.61
CA ARG A 3 38.19 -7.47 101.61
C ARG A 3 38.04 -8.09 100.21
N THR A 4 36.94 -7.72 99.58
CA THR A 4 36.53 -8.07 98.21
C THR A 4 36.72 -6.85 97.30
N HIS A 5 37.08 -7.11 96.03
CA HIS A 5 36.96 -6.22 94.86
C HIS A 5 37.83 -4.96 94.77
N LEU A 6 39.08 -5.07 94.25
CA LEU A 6 39.78 -3.91 93.65
C LEU A 6 40.45 -4.19 92.28
N GLY A 7 40.39 -5.42 91.75
CA GLY A 7 40.93 -5.76 90.40
C GLY A 7 39.88 -6.19 89.36
N GLN A 8 38.70 -6.66 89.79
CA GLN A 8 37.65 -7.15 88.88
C GLN A 8 37.02 -6.04 88.04
N THR A 9 36.87 -4.82 88.59
CA THR A 9 36.25 -3.70 87.87
C THR A 9 37.12 -3.24 86.70
N LEU A 10 38.46 -3.27 86.84
CA LEU A 10 39.39 -2.90 85.77
C LEU A 10 39.40 -3.93 84.64
N VAL A 11 39.39 -5.22 84.98
CA VAL A 11 39.36 -6.32 83.99
C VAL A 11 38.03 -6.32 83.22
N ILE A 12 36.90 -6.11 83.91
CA ILE A 12 35.58 -5.98 83.27
C ILE A 12 35.54 -4.73 82.39
N ALA A 13 36.08 -3.59 82.84
CA ALA A 13 36.15 -2.37 82.04
C ALA A 13 36.99 -2.56 80.76
N LEU A 14 38.14 -3.26 80.84
CA LEU A 14 38.98 -3.57 79.68
C LEU A 14 38.33 -4.55 78.70
N LEU A 15 37.65 -5.58 79.20
CA LEU A 15 36.87 -6.51 78.38
C LEU A 15 35.71 -5.80 77.69
N VAL A 16 34.99 -4.93 78.40
CA VAL A 16 33.90 -4.11 77.84
C VAL A 16 34.45 -3.14 76.79
N SER A 17 35.58 -2.48 77.04
CA SER A 17 36.23 -1.61 76.04
C SER A 17 36.70 -2.38 74.81
N PHE A 18 37.24 -3.59 74.96
CA PHE A 18 37.64 -4.43 73.84
C PHE A 18 36.44 -4.93 73.02
N VAL A 19 35.37 -5.38 73.68
CA VAL A 19 34.12 -5.78 73.03
C VAL A 19 33.48 -4.58 72.30
N LEU A 20 33.48 -3.39 72.89
CA LEU A 20 33.00 -2.16 72.24
C LEU A 20 33.86 -1.77 71.03
N LEU A 21 35.17 -1.97 71.06
CA LEU A 21 36.07 -1.71 69.93
C LEU A 21 35.81 -2.69 68.78
N VAL A 22 35.64 -3.97 69.08
CA VAL A 22 35.29 -5.00 68.08
C VAL A 22 33.90 -4.73 67.48
N LEU A 23 32.90 -4.42 68.32
CA LEU A 23 31.56 -4.04 67.86
C LEU A 23 31.60 -2.76 67.01
N GLY A 24 32.41 -1.77 67.40
CA GLY A 24 32.63 -0.55 66.62
C GLY A 24 33.25 -0.83 65.24
N GLY A 25 34.25 -1.71 65.17
CA GLY A 25 34.89 -2.11 63.90
C GLY A 25 33.94 -2.89 62.98
N VAL A 26 33.12 -3.78 63.53
CA VAL A 26 32.08 -4.50 62.77
C VAL A 26 31.00 -3.54 62.28
N PHE A 27 30.55 -2.61 63.13
CA PHE A 27 29.55 -1.60 62.77
C PHE A 27 30.03 -0.69 61.63
N ILE A 28 31.26 -0.18 61.70
CA ILE A 28 31.86 0.63 60.63
C ILE A 28 31.97 -0.18 59.33
N SER A 29 32.38 -1.45 59.40
CA SER A 29 32.47 -2.33 58.24
C SER A 29 31.11 -2.60 57.59
N VAL A 30 30.06 -2.77 58.40
CA VAL A 30 28.68 -2.95 57.92
C VAL A 30 28.15 -1.67 57.28
N ILE A 31 28.39 -0.50 57.88
CA ILE A 31 28.03 0.80 57.28
C ILE A 31 28.77 1.01 55.96
N ALA A 32 30.08 0.76 55.89
CA ALA A 32 30.86 0.91 54.67
C ALA A 32 30.34 -0.01 53.55
N ARG A 33 30.03 -1.26 53.85
CA ARG A 33 29.40 -2.20 52.90
C ARG A 33 28.01 -1.74 52.46
N ASN A 34 27.19 -1.26 53.39
CA ASN A 34 25.85 -0.75 53.07
C ASN A 34 25.92 0.51 52.19
N LEU A 35 26.86 1.43 52.45
CA LEU A 35 27.07 2.63 51.63
C LEU A 35 27.54 2.27 50.22
N LEU A 36 28.43 1.29 50.06
CA LEU A 36 28.86 0.78 48.75
C LEU A 36 27.69 0.12 48.01
N ASN A 37 26.91 -0.73 48.68
CA ASN A 37 25.73 -1.37 48.09
C ASN A 37 24.68 -0.34 47.64
N VAL A 38 24.44 0.70 48.45
CA VAL A 38 23.52 1.81 48.11
C VAL A 38 24.04 2.61 46.93
N ARG A 39 25.35 2.88 46.87
CA ARG A 39 25.96 3.58 45.73
C ARG A 39 25.83 2.77 44.45
N THR A 40 26.16 1.48 44.46
CA THR A 40 26.02 0.60 43.28
C THR A 40 24.56 0.46 42.86
N ALA A 41 23.62 0.35 43.80
CA ALA A 41 22.20 0.31 43.50
C ALA A 41 21.71 1.62 42.83
N ARG A 42 22.16 2.78 43.33
CA ARG A 42 21.86 4.09 42.72
C ARG A 42 22.44 4.22 41.32
N GLU A 43 23.70 3.80 41.13
CA GLU A 43 24.38 3.86 39.83
C GLU A 43 23.74 2.92 38.81
N ARG A 44 23.28 1.73 39.22
CA ARG A 44 22.50 0.82 38.36
C ARG A 44 21.15 1.41 37.96
N LEU A 45 20.42 2.00 38.91
CA LEU A 45 19.15 2.68 38.61
C LEU A 45 19.35 3.85 37.65
N SER A 46 20.44 4.63 37.81
CA SER A 46 20.77 5.71 36.87
C SER A 46 21.15 5.16 35.49
N ALA A 47 21.93 4.08 35.42
CA ALA A 47 22.25 3.41 34.16
C ALA A 47 20.98 2.89 33.46
N ASP A 48 20.04 2.32 34.20
CA ASP A 48 18.76 1.85 33.70
C ASP A 48 17.90 3.00 33.13
N TYR A 49 17.85 4.13 33.86
CA TYR A 49 17.21 5.35 33.36
C TYR A 49 17.84 5.85 32.05
N PHE A 50 19.17 5.83 31.92
CA PHE A 50 19.84 6.21 30.68
C PHE A 50 19.58 5.21 29.55
N ALA A 51 19.52 3.90 29.85
CA ALA A 51 19.18 2.88 28.86
C ALA A 51 17.76 3.10 28.32
N GLU A 52 16.80 3.35 29.20
CA GLU A 52 15.42 3.67 28.82
C GLU A 52 15.31 4.99 28.05
N ALA A 53 16.04 6.03 28.48
CA ALA A 53 16.10 7.30 27.75
C ALA A 53 16.65 7.12 26.32
N GLY A 54 17.64 6.24 26.12
CA GLY A 54 18.15 5.88 24.80
C GLY A 54 17.10 5.20 23.91
N ILE A 55 16.30 4.29 24.48
CA ILE A 55 15.18 3.67 23.74
C ILE A 55 14.15 4.73 23.35
N ARG A 56 13.74 5.58 24.30
CA ARG A 56 12.76 6.66 24.05
C ARG A 56 13.24 7.62 22.97
N TYR A 57 14.51 8.00 22.99
CA TYR A 57 15.12 8.83 21.94
C TYR A 57 15.06 8.16 20.58
N ALA A 58 15.42 6.88 20.47
CA ALA A 58 15.36 6.16 19.20
C ALA A 58 13.93 6.00 18.68
N VAL A 59 12.97 5.71 19.58
CA VAL A 59 11.54 5.64 19.23
C VAL A 59 11.04 6.99 18.72
N ASP A 60 11.35 8.09 19.43
CA ASP A 60 10.99 9.45 19.02
C ASP A 60 11.50 9.77 17.62
N GLN A 61 12.76 9.40 17.32
CA GLN A 61 13.32 9.60 15.99
C GLN A 61 12.66 8.74 14.91
N LEU A 62 12.31 7.48 15.20
CA LEU A 62 11.60 6.62 14.25
C LEU A 62 10.17 7.12 13.96
N VAL A 63 9.52 7.73 14.95
CA VAL A 63 8.14 8.23 14.85
C VAL A 63 8.09 9.63 14.24
N ASN A 64 8.95 10.55 14.66
CA ASN A 64 8.81 11.97 14.34
C ASN A 64 9.75 12.46 13.23
N SER A 65 10.91 11.82 13.02
CA SER A 65 11.89 12.31 12.03
C SER A 65 11.41 12.15 10.57
N GLU A 66 12.05 12.89 9.66
CA GLU A 66 11.80 12.78 8.21
C GLU A 66 12.13 11.40 7.61
N PHE A 67 12.88 10.56 8.34
CA PHE A 67 13.34 9.23 7.90
C PHE A 67 12.37 8.11 8.26
N GLY A 68 11.55 8.29 9.31
CA GLY A 68 10.63 7.25 9.74
C GLY A 68 11.30 5.91 10.05
N ALA A 69 10.74 4.82 9.52
CA ALA A 69 11.27 3.47 9.63
C ALA A 69 12.73 3.30 9.12
N ASP A 70 13.22 4.22 8.28
CA ASP A 70 14.59 4.21 7.78
C ASP A 70 15.60 4.88 8.73
N TRP A 71 15.14 5.54 9.80
CA TRP A 71 16.04 6.27 10.70
C TRP A 71 17.05 5.34 11.37
N ARG A 72 18.34 5.71 11.33
CA ARG A 72 19.45 5.00 11.99
C ARG A 72 20.40 6.03 12.60
N PRO A 73 20.90 5.82 13.83
CA PRO A 73 21.84 6.74 14.48
C PRO A 73 23.25 6.57 13.93
N ILE A 74 23.99 7.67 13.67
CA ILE A 74 25.33 7.63 13.05
C ILE A 74 26.32 6.96 14.01
N PRO A 75 26.95 5.82 13.65
CA PRO A 75 27.83 5.12 14.58
C PRO A 75 29.05 5.96 14.95
N THR A 76 29.45 5.94 16.22
CA THR A 76 30.61 6.71 16.70
C THR A 76 31.93 6.17 16.13
N ASN A 77 32.00 4.88 15.79
CA ASN A 77 33.13 4.23 15.13
C ASN A 77 34.51 4.55 15.76
N SER A 78 34.60 4.56 17.09
CA SER A 78 35.86 4.84 17.78
C SER A 78 36.87 3.73 17.51
N THR A 79 38.08 4.12 17.12
CA THR A 79 39.22 3.22 16.93
C THR A 79 40.11 3.11 18.16
N ASN A 80 39.84 3.88 19.22
CA ASN A 80 40.65 3.94 20.43
C ASN A 80 40.24 2.85 21.44
N PRO A 81 41.05 1.79 21.66
CA PRO A 81 40.71 0.71 22.59
C PRO A 81 40.67 1.12 24.06
N ARG A 82 41.18 2.32 24.39
CA ARG A 82 41.17 2.86 25.76
C ARG A 82 39.84 3.51 26.13
N ASP A 83 38.96 3.75 25.17
CA ASP A 83 37.63 4.26 25.45
C ASP A 83 36.85 3.22 26.29
N PRO A 84 36.27 3.60 27.44
CA PRO A 84 35.52 2.66 28.28
C PRO A 84 34.31 2.04 27.56
N ASP A 85 33.80 2.64 26.47
CA ASP A 85 32.71 2.15 25.64
C ASP A 85 33.18 1.40 24.38
N TYR A 86 34.49 1.28 24.15
CA TYR A 86 35.08 0.79 22.89
C TYR A 86 34.41 -0.47 22.34
N PHE A 87 34.06 -1.42 23.22
CA PHE A 87 33.37 -2.67 22.84
C PHE A 87 32.10 -2.45 21.99
N TRP A 88 31.31 -1.41 22.28
CA TRP A 88 30.06 -1.10 21.59
C TRP A 88 30.25 -0.10 20.45
N ILE A 89 31.12 0.90 20.62
CA ILE A 89 31.27 1.99 19.65
C ILE A 89 32.34 1.74 18.58
N LYS A 90 33.06 0.60 18.64
CA LYS A 90 33.94 0.17 17.56
C LYS A 90 33.15 0.02 16.24
N PRO A 91 33.82 0.11 15.08
CA PRO A 91 33.20 -0.19 13.79
C PRO A 91 32.43 -1.51 13.83
N TYR A 92 31.24 -1.52 13.22
CA TYR A 92 30.39 -2.70 13.19
C TYR A 92 31.12 -3.87 12.50
N ASN A 93 31.24 -4.98 13.22
CA ASN A 93 31.78 -6.22 12.68
C ASN A 93 30.63 -7.19 12.37
N PRO A 94 30.32 -7.45 11.09
CA PRO A 94 29.24 -8.35 10.72
C PRO A 94 29.51 -9.82 11.08
N ALA A 95 30.78 -10.22 11.31
CA ALA A 95 31.12 -11.61 11.63
C ALA A 95 30.76 -12.01 13.06
N ASP A 96 30.84 -11.08 14.02
CA ASP A 96 30.54 -11.31 15.44
C ASP A 96 29.32 -10.52 15.94
N GLY A 97 28.72 -9.66 15.11
CA GLY A 97 27.54 -8.84 15.44
C GLY A 97 27.81 -7.73 16.46
N THR A 98 29.08 -7.42 16.73
CA THR A 98 29.49 -6.42 17.73
C THR A 98 29.85 -5.07 17.10
N GLY A 99 29.85 -4.01 17.90
CA GLY A 99 30.11 -2.65 17.40
C GLY A 99 28.89 -1.97 16.78
N GLY A 100 29.13 -0.80 16.20
CA GLY A 100 28.12 -0.02 15.47
C GLY A 100 27.14 0.76 16.35
N PHE A 101 27.45 0.98 17.64
CA PHE A 101 26.63 1.82 18.51
C PHE A 101 26.98 3.31 18.35
N THR A 102 25.97 4.15 18.58
CA THR A 102 26.09 5.61 18.65
C THR A 102 26.00 6.07 20.09
N ARG A 103 26.95 6.91 20.50
CA ARG A 103 26.93 7.58 21.81
C ARG A 103 25.99 8.80 21.78
N ILE A 104 24.99 8.81 22.66
CA ILE A 104 24.11 9.94 22.93
C ILE A 104 24.38 10.43 24.35
N ASN A 105 24.88 11.66 24.49
CA ASN A 105 25.25 12.25 25.77
C ASN A 105 24.05 12.94 26.43
N PHE A 106 23.87 12.71 27.74
CA PHE A 106 22.91 13.38 28.61
C PHE A 106 23.66 14.11 29.73
N ALA A 107 23.00 15.02 30.45
CA ALA A 107 23.66 15.89 31.44
C ALA A 107 24.54 15.17 32.50
N ASN A 108 24.25 13.91 32.85
CA ASN A 108 24.96 13.15 33.89
C ASN A 108 25.36 11.72 33.47
N GLY A 109 25.31 11.41 32.17
CA GLY A 109 25.52 10.06 31.66
C GLY A 109 25.31 9.98 30.16
N ARG A 110 25.22 8.78 29.62
CA ARG A 110 25.08 8.55 28.17
C ARG A 110 24.33 7.26 27.89
N ALA A 111 23.68 7.21 26.74
CA ALA A 111 23.16 5.98 26.16
C ALA A 111 23.95 5.63 24.91
N LEU A 112 24.30 4.36 24.77
CA LEU A 112 24.84 3.81 23.54
C LEU A 112 23.68 3.13 22.82
N ILE A 113 23.28 3.62 21.65
CA ILE A 113 22.12 3.09 20.92
C ILE A 113 22.52 2.42 19.61
N ARG A 114 21.78 1.39 19.23
CA ARG A 114 21.86 0.75 17.92
C ARG A 114 20.45 0.42 17.42
N VAL A 115 20.17 0.74 16.16
CA VAL A 115 18.88 0.45 15.52
C VAL A 115 19.13 -0.45 14.33
N SER A 116 18.37 -1.54 14.23
CA SER A 116 18.48 -2.50 13.14
C SER A 116 17.10 -2.98 12.68
N TYR A 117 16.94 -3.24 11.39
CA TYR A 117 15.76 -3.94 10.88
C TYR A 117 16.01 -5.43 10.94
N GLN A 118 15.12 -6.16 11.60
CA GLN A 118 15.16 -7.61 11.68
C GLN A 118 14.06 -8.17 10.78
N PRO A 119 14.40 -8.73 9.60
CA PRO A 119 13.42 -9.44 8.79
C PRO A 119 12.95 -10.70 9.53
N SER A 120 11.85 -11.29 9.07
CA SER A 120 11.39 -12.56 9.64
C SER A 120 12.48 -13.62 9.57
N GLY A 121 12.71 -14.32 10.68
CA GLY A 121 13.74 -15.33 10.83
C GLY A 121 13.50 -16.24 12.04
N PRO A 122 14.51 -17.04 12.44
CA PRO A 122 14.35 -18.05 13.49
C PRO A 122 13.99 -17.47 14.87
N VAL A 123 14.45 -16.24 15.14
CA VAL A 123 14.24 -15.55 16.43
C VAL A 123 12.91 -14.81 16.45
N HIS A 124 12.60 -14.06 15.39
CA HIS A 124 11.35 -13.31 15.24
C HIS A 124 10.68 -13.71 13.94
N ARG A 125 9.49 -14.32 14.02
CA ARG A 125 8.74 -14.76 12.83
C ARG A 125 7.96 -13.62 12.14
N GLN A 126 8.11 -12.38 12.59
CA GLN A 126 7.52 -11.19 12.00
C GLN A 126 8.60 -10.11 11.85
N PRO A 127 8.55 -9.28 10.78
CA PRO A 127 9.50 -8.19 10.62
C PRO A 127 9.35 -7.15 11.74
N VAL A 128 10.46 -6.72 12.32
CA VAL A 128 10.48 -5.73 13.41
C VAL A 128 11.71 -4.82 13.31
N ILE A 129 11.59 -3.61 13.84
CA ILE A 129 12.73 -2.74 14.10
C ILE A 129 13.20 -3.02 15.52
N LYS A 130 14.45 -3.48 15.67
CA LYS A 130 15.08 -3.70 16.97
C LYS A 130 15.89 -2.46 17.35
N VAL A 131 15.59 -1.94 18.53
CA VAL A 131 16.35 -0.88 19.20
C VAL A 131 17.10 -1.50 20.37
N GLU A 132 18.41 -1.31 20.44
CA GLU A 132 19.26 -1.70 21.56
C GLU A 132 19.83 -0.45 22.22
N SER A 133 19.84 -0.42 23.54
CA SER A 133 20.33 0.71 24.32
C SER A 133 21.14 0.24 25.52
N VAL A 134 22.33 0.80 25.68
CA VAL A 134 23.22 0.56 26.83
C VAL A 134 23.40 1.86 27.59
N GLY A 135 22.80 1.94 28.76
CA GLY A 135 22.90 3.12 29.63
C GLY A 135 24.13 3.07 30.51
N ARG A 136 24.85 4.20 30.60
CA ARG A 136 26.07 4.34 31.39
C ARG A 136 26.13 5.67 32.12
N VAL A 137 26.63 5.62 33.35
CA VAL A 137 26.78 6.80 34.21
C VAL A 137 28.11 7.52 33.90
N GLY A 138 28.10 8.85 34.01
CA GLY A 138 29.28 9.70 33.81
C GLY A 138 29.47 10.18 32.37
N LEU A 139 30.13 11.34 32.25
CA LEU A 139 30.49 11.98 30.99
C LEU A 139 31.91 11.59 30.58
N ILE A 140 32.11 11.27 29.30
CA ILE A 140 33.44 11.05 28.72
C ILE A 140 33.86 12.33 28.01
N ASP A 141 35.07 12.80 28.30
CA ASP A 141 35.75 13.75 27.44
C ASP A 141 36.27 13.02 26.19
N GLU A 142 35.83 13.46 25.01
CA GLU A 142 36.23 12.87 23.73
C GLU A 142 37.74 13.05 23.44
N ASN A 143 38.39 14.03 24.06
CA ASN A 143 39.83 14.30 23.89
C ASN A 143 40.70 13.63 24.96
N ASP A 144 40.12 13.23 26.10
CA ASP A 144 40.80 12.45 27.14
C ASP A 144 39.88 11.36 27.74
N PRO A 145 39.77 10.20 27.07
CA PRO A 145 38.91 9.11 27.52
C PRO A 145 39.46 8.32 28.72
N THR A 146 40.61 8.73 29.31
CA THR A 146 41.27 8.00 30.41
C THR A 146 40.77 8.39 31.81
N THR A 147 39.81 9.30 31.90
CA THR A 147 39.25 9.84 33.15
C THR A 147 38.40 8.84 33.97
N PHE A 148 38.14 7.62 33.47
CA PHE A 148 37.37 6.59 34.17
C PHE A 148 38.24 5.48 34.77
N THR A 149 38.05 5.24 36.08
CA THR A 149 38.67 4.12 36.82
C THR A 149 38.07 2.76 36.41
N GLU A 150 38.82 1.66 36.56
CA GLU A 150 38.37 0.32 36.18
C GLU A 150 37.07 -0.12 36.89
N ASP A 151 36.85 0.32 38.13
CA ASP A 151 35.64 0.04 38.91
C ASP A 151 34.34 0.63 38.31
N GLN A 152 34.44 1.75 37.58
CA GLN A 152 33.29 2.40 36.93
C GLN A 152 32.93 1.74 35.58
N ARG A 153 33.75 0.82 35.07
CA ARG A 153 33.47 0.12 33.81
C ARG A 153 32.33 -0.90 33.94
N GLY A 154 32.01 -1.36 35.15
CA GLY A 154 31.01 -2.40 35.41
C GLY A 154 29.55 -1.94 35.51
N ASN A 155 29.29 -0.65 35.77
CA ASN A 155 27.93 -0.15 36.01
C ASN A 155 27.24 0.24 34.70
N ARG A 156 26.42 -0.67 34.17
CA ARG A 156 25.65 -0.51 32.94
C ARG A 156 24.29 -1.20 33.04
N ALA A 157 23.34 -0.75 32.23
CA ALA A 157 22.08 -1.44 31.98
C ALA A 157 21.92 -1.64 30.47
N GLU A 158 21.47 -2.82 30.05
CA GLU A 158 21.30 -3.20 28.65
C GLU A 158 19.82 -3.50 28.40
N ARG A 159 19.14 -2.66 27.61
CA ARG A 159 17.73 -2.84 27.25
C ARG A 159 17.55 -2.97 25.74
N ALA A 160 16.53 -3.72 25.34
CA ALA A 160 16.09 -3.81 23.95
C ALA A 160 14.60 -3.52 23.83
N ALA A 161 14.21 -2.92 22.71
CA ALA A 161 12.83 -2.74 22.31
C ALA A 161 12.60 -3.24 20.89
N TYR A 162 11.40 -3.76 20.63
CA TYR A 162 10.95 -4.20 19.32
C TYR A 162 9.77 -3.33 18.88
N ILE A 163 9.87 -2.75 17.70
CA ILE A 163 8.92 -1.80 17.15
C ILE A 163 8.37 -2.35 15.85
N GLN A 164 7.06 -2.27 15.68
CA GLN A 164 6.36 -2.64 14.46
C GLN A 164 6.23 -1.44 13.52
N ILE A 165 6.20 -1.71 12.23
CA ILE A 165 5.92 -0.68 11.21
C ILE A 165 4.41 -0.50 11.08
N GLY A 166 3.63 -1.58 11.26
CA GLY A 166 2.17 -1.60 11.19
C GLY A 166 1.65 -1.59 9.75
N THR A 167 2.18 -0.71 8.89
CA THR A 167 1.73 -0.55 7.50
C THR A 167 1.98 -1.77 6.62
N ILE A 168 3.03 -2.55 6.88
CA ILE A 168 3.45 -3.69 6.05
C ILE A 168 3.45 -5.03 6.79
N ASP A 169 3.10 -5.06 8.07
CA ASP A 169 3.31 -6.23 8.93
C ASP A 169 2.18 -7.26 8.80
N TYR A 170 1.02 -6.83 8.30
CA TYR A 170 -0.23 -7.60 8.26
C TYR A 170 -0.81 -7.61 6.84
N LEU A 171 -1.48 -8.70 6.45
CA LEU A 171 -2.37 -8.70 5.29
C LEU A 171 -3.45 -7.64 5.47
N ARG A 172 -4.05 -7.64 6.66
CA ARG A 172 -5.09 -6.69 7.05
C ARG A 172 -4.86 -6.22 8.49
N PHE A 173 -4.72 -4.91 8.69
CA PHE A 173 -4.65 -4.27 9.99
C PHE A 173 -5.77 -3.24 10.11
N VAL A 174 -6.74 -3.51 10.98
CA VAL A 174 -7.80 -2.55 11.31
C VAL A 174 -7.42 -1.82 12.59
N MET A 175 -7.08 -0.54 12.46
CA MET A 175 -6.31 0.22 13.44
C MET A 175 -7.16 0.77 14.59
N ASN A 176 -8.44 1.10 14.35
CA ASN A 176 -9.30 1.76 15.35
C ASN A 176 -8.55 2.85 16.13
N ARG A 177 -7.95 3.80 15.40
CA ARG A 177 -7.05 4.82 15.94
C ARG A 177 -7.69 5.64 17.04
N ASP A 178 -8.99 5.93 16.90
CA ASP A 178 -9.73 6.73 17.88
C ASP A 178 -10.33 5.86 19.01
N GLN A 179 -10.02 4.56 19.05
CA GLN A 179 -10.48 3.58 20.06
C GLN A 179 -12.01 3.59 20.26
N ARG A 180 -12.76 3.69 19.17
CA ARG A 180 -14.23 3.64 19.21
C ARG A 180 -14.71 2.22 19.47
N GLY A 181 -15.88 2.11 20.10
CA GLY A 181 -16.58 0.84 20.32
C GLY A 181 -17.30 0.30 19.07
N ASP A 182 -17.02 0.86 17.89
CA ASP A 182 -17.64 0.45 16.63
C ASP A 182 -17.23 -0.98 16.26
N ILE A 183 -18.15 -1.69 15.60
CA ILE A 183 -17.90 -3.03 15.10
C ILE A 183 -17.22 -2.94 13.74
N MET A 184 -16.11 -3.66 13.59
CA MET A 184 -15.39 -3.80 12.33
C MET A 184 -15.96 -5.00 11.57
N ASP A 185 -16.41 -4.78 10.34
CA ASP A 185 -17.05 -5.79 9.51
C ASP A 185 -16.05 -6.34 8.48
N LEU A 186 -15.96 -7.66 8.37
CA LEU A 186 -15.27 -8.32 7.27
C LEU A 186 -16.15 -9.43 6.69
N GLY A 187 -16.32 -9.40 5.37
CA GLY A 187 -17.21 -10.30 4.66
C GLY A 187 -18.35 -9.56 3.96
N ALA A 188 -19.36 -10.32 3.55
CA ALA A 188 -20.55 -9.77 2.91
C ALA A 188 -21.81 -10.44 3.47
N GLU A 189 -22.92 -9.73 3.33
CA GLU A 189 -24.25 -10.34 3.44
C GLU A 189 -24.59 -11.09 2.14
N ASP A 190 -25.86 -11.43 1.95
CA ASP A 190 -26.30 -12.03 0.68
C ASP A 190 -26.13 -11.04 -0.47
N ILE A 191 -25.27 -11.42 -1.42
CA ILE A 191 -25.03 -10.64 -2.64
C ILE A 191 -25.98 -11.02 -3.78
N GLY A 192 -26.90 -11.96 -3.58
CA GLY A 192 -27.91 -12.35 -4.56
C GLY A 192 -27.51 -13.51 -5.47
N LEU A 193 -26.52 -14.33 -5.07
CA LEU A 193 -26.10 -15.50 -5.85
C LEU A 193 -26.96 -16.76 -5.61
N GLY A 194 -27.79 -16.76 -4.57
CA GLY A 194 -28.48 -17.97 -4.12
C GLY A 194 -27.54 -19.04 -3.51
N VAL A 195 -26.27 -18.70 -3.30
CA VAL A 195 -25.27 -19.49 -2.57
C VAL A 195 -24.50 -18.59 -1.60
N PRO A 196 -23.98 -19.10 -0.47
CA PRO A 196 -23.23 -18.28 0.48
C PRO A 196 -22.01 -17.62 -0.16
N PHE A 197 -21.86 -16.31 0.03
CA PHE A 197 -20.68 -15.59 -0.41
C PHE A 197 -19.43 -16.13 0.30
N ARG A 198 -18.36 -16.37 -0.47
CA ARG A 198 -17.09 -16.93 -0.01
C ARG A 198 -15.99 -15.86 -0.08
N LEU A 199 -15.59 -15.32 1.06
CA LEU A 199 -14.42 -14.45 1.20
C LEU A 199 -13.18 -15.30 1.47
N ILE A 200 -12.10 -15.06 0.71
CA ILE A 200 -10.81 -15.72 0.90
C ILE A 200 -9.76 -14.67 1.24
N LEU A 201 -9.11 -14.84 2.40
CA LEU A 201 -8.00 -14.01 2.87
C LEU A 201 -6.73 -14.87 2.90
N GLY A 202 -5.75 -14.53 2.07
CA GLY A 202 -4.51 -15.31 1.88
C GLY A 202 -4.64 -16.44 0.86
N GLU A 203 -3.73 -17.42 0.92
CA GLU A 203 -3.79 -18.63 0.09
C GLU A 203 -4.33 -19.82 0.89
N VAL A 204 -5.38 -20.46 0.37
CA VAL A 204 -6.09 -21.55 1.05
C VAL A 204 -5.95 -22.91 0.34
N ASN A 205 -5.25 -22.98 -0.80
CA ASN A 205 -5.03 -24.22 -1.55
C ASN A 205 -3.53 -24.43 -1.88
N GLY A 206 -3.09 -25.69 -1.93
CA GLY A 206 -1.74 -26.08 -2.39
C GLY A 206 -0.63 -26.06 -1.32
N ASN A 207 0.62 -26.34 -1.73
CA ASN A 207 1.78 -26.49 -0.83
C ASN A 207 2.27 -25.16 -0.18
N GLY A 208 1.61 -24.04 -0.48
CA GLY A 208 1.97 -22.69 -0.01
C GLY A 208 0.82 -21.99 0.73
N VAL A 209 -0.07 -22.74 1.39
CA VAL A 209 -1.11 -22.16 2.26
C VAL A 209 -0.48 -21.15 3.22
N GLY A 210 -1.15 -20.01 3.37
CA GLY A 210 -0.63 -18.84 4.07
C GLY A 210 -0.77 -17.59 3.23
N GLY A 211 -0.77 -16.44 3.87
CA GLY A 211 -1.06 -15.20 3.15
C GLY A 211 -1.08 -13.96 4.00
N GLY A 212 -0.36 -13.97 5.13
CA GLY A 212 -0.20 -12.84 6.04
C GLY A 212 -1.11 -12.86 7.26
N SER A 213 -0.66 -12.18 8.31
CA SER A 213 -1.40 -12.04 9.56
C SER A 213 -2.56 -11.05 9.42
N ILE A 214 -3.58 -11.18 10.27
CA ILE A 214 -4.67 -10.21 10.43
C ILE A 214 -4.63 -9.67 11.85
N TYR A 215 -4.75 -8.35 12.00
CA TYR A 215 -4.82 -7.69 13.31
C TYR A 215 -5.98 -6.70 13.36
N VAL A 216 -6.78 -6.73 14.42
CA VAL A 216 -7.94 -5.83 14.60
C VAL A 216 -7.95 -5.23 16.00
N ASN A 217 -7.83 -3.91 16.10
CA ASN A 217 -7.80 -3.14 17.34
C ASN A 217 -9.19 -2.86 17.97
N GLY A 218 -10.18 -3.71 17.71
CA GLY A 218 -11.55 -3.51 18.15
C GLY A 218 -12.37 -4.78 18.06
N ASN A 219 -13.69 -4.63 18.12
CA ASN A 219 -14.62 -5.75 17.92
C ASN A 219 -14.68 -6.10 16.43
N LEU A 220 -14.61 -7.39 16.10
CA LEU A 220 -14.64 -7.90 14.74
C LEU A 220 -15.91 -8.72 14.52
N ARG A 221 -16.67 -8.43 13.47
CA ARG A 221 -17.79 -9.24 13.01
C ARG A 221 -17.49 -9.84 11.64
N TRP A 222 -17.57 -11.17 11.58
CA TRP A 222 -17.54 -11.92 10.33
C TRP A 222 -18.93 -12.02 9.73
N SER A 223 -19.03 -11.93 8.40
CA SER A 223 -20.29 -12.14 7.65
C SER A 223 -20.06 -13.07 6.46
N GLY A 224 -20.95 -14.05 6.28
CA GLY A 224 -20.88 -15.03 5.18
C GLY A 224 -19.87 -16.16 5.42
N ASN A 225 -19.40 -16.79 4.34
CA ASN A 225 -18.41 -17.87 4.40
C ASN A 225 -16.99 -17.29 4.26
N VAL A 226 -16.21 -17.28 5.35
CA VAL A 226 -14.86 -16.71 5.39
C VAL A 226 -13.82 -17.81 5.54
N GLN A 227 -12.81 -17.78 4.68
CA GLN A 227 -11.66 -18.67 4.75
C GLN A 227 -10.37 -17.88 4.88
N ILE A 228 -9.55 -18.26 5.85
CA ILE A 228 -8.31 -17.56 6.18
C ILE A 228 -7.15 -18.55 6.06
N GLY A 229 -6.27 -18.34 5.10
CA GLY A 229 -5.06 -19.14 4.90
C GLY A 229 -3.93 -18.66 5.81
N LEU A 230 -3.40 -19.55 6.65
CA LEU A 230 -2.33 -19.23 7.60
C LEU A 230 -1.18 -20.23 7.49
N ASN A 231 0.04 -19.70 7.55
CA ASN A 231 1.27 -20.45 7.69
C ASN A 231 1.96 -20.18 9.06
N PRO A 232 1.82 -21.07 10.05
CA PRO A 232 2.42 -20.89 11.37
C PRO A 232 3.95 -20.81 11.36
N ASP A 233 4.61 -21.46 10.40
CA ASP A 233 6.08 -21.43 10.26
C ASP A 233 6.58 -20.04 9.90
N LEU A 234 5.74 -19.27 9.21
CA LEU A 234 6.00 -17.88 8.85
C LEU A 234 5.43 -16.87 9.87
N GLY A 235 4.97 -17.33 11.04
CA GLY A 235 4.48 -16.47 12.12
C GLY A 235 3.11 -15.82 11.87
N GLU A 236 2.32 -16.40 10.96
CA GLU A 236 1.01 -15.86 10.57
C GLU A 236 -0.07 -16.18 11.59
N ARG A 237 -0.86 -15.15 11.96
CA ARG A 237 -1.88 -15.24 13.02
C ARG A 237 -3.04 -14.29 12.76
N VAL A 238 -4.18 -14.56 13.41
CA VAL A 238 -5.36 -13.69 13.43
C VAL A 238 -5.59 -13.23 14.85
N TYR A 239 -5.38 -11.94 15.08
CA TYR A 239 -5.42 -11.32 16.40
C TYR A 239 -6.47 -10.22 16.44
N VAL A 240 -7.34 -10.29 17.45
CA VAL A 240 -8.41 -9.32 17.67
C VAL A 240 -8.31 -8.82 19.10
N ALA A 241 -8.07 -7.53 19.29
CA ALA A 241 -7.96 -6.91 20.62
C ALA A 241 -9.33 -6.78 21.32
N GLY A 242 -10.43 -6.85 20.58
CA GLY A 242 -11.80 -6.89 21.09
C GLY A 242 -12.47 -8.26 20.97
N GLU A 243 -13.79 -8.28 20.94
CA GLU A 243 -14.57 -9.51 20.78
C GLU A 243 -14.77 -9.90 19.31
N ILE A 244 -14.89 -11.21 19.08
CA ILE A 244 -15.20 -11.78 17.77
C ILE A 244 -16.67 -12.18 17.75
N LEU A 245 -17.38 -11.64 16.78
CA LEU A 245 -18.80 -11.85 16.54
C LEU A 245 -19.00 -12.51 15.18
N HIS A 246 -20.05 -13.33 15.08
CA HIS A 246 -20.54 -13.83 13.80
C HIS A 246 -21.86 -13.14 13.51
N ASN A 247 -22.09 -12.73 12.27
CA ASN A 247 -23.35 -12.08 11.89
C ASN A 247 -24.50 -13.10 12.00
N GLU A 248 -25.53 -12.74 12.77
CA GLU A 248 -26.69 -13.58 13.05
C GLU A 248 -27.73 -13.54 11.91
N ASN A 249 -27.71 -12.48 11.10
CA ASN A 249 -28.69 -12.27 10.03
C ASN A 249 -28.38 -13.08 8.76
N VAL A 250 -27.14 -13.56 8.62
CA VAL A 250 -26.69 -14.35 7.47
C VAL A 250 -25.95 -15.61 7.96
N PRO A 251 -26.06 -16.75 7.26
CA PRO A 251 -25.28 -17.94 7.59
C PRO A 251 -23.78 -17.64 7.57
N THR A 252 -23.19 -17.48 8.75
CA THR A 252 -21.78 -17.11 8.91
C THR A 252 -20.96 -18.32 9.32
N GLN A 253 -20.00 -18.70 8.47
CA GLN A 253 -19.05 -19.76 8.73
C GLN A 253 -17.64 -19.24 8.54
N VAL A 254 -16.78 -19.40 9.54
CA VAL A 254 -15.38 -18.95 9.48
C VAL A 254 -14.48 -20.17 9.65
N THR A 255 -13.53 -20.33 8.73
CA THR A 255 -12.58 -21.45 8.73
C THR A 255 -11.15 -20.97 8.55
N LEU A 256 -10.26 -21.48 9.40
CA LEU A 256 -8.82 -21.36 9.21
C LEU A 256 -8.35 -22.52 8.36
N VAL A 257 -7.52 -22.23 7.36
CA VAL A 257 -6.82 -23.24 6.56
C VAL A 257 -5.33 -23.10 6.91
N ILE A 258 -4.84 -24.04 7.71
CA ILE A 258 -3.53 -23.95 8.37
C ILE A 258 -2.56 -24.87 7.65
N ALA A 259 -1.44 -24.33 7.16
CA ALA A 259 -0.38 -25.11 6.55
C ALA A 259 0.26 -26.09 7.56
N ASN A 260 0.51 -27.34 7.14
CA ASN A 260 1.15 -28.37 7.98
C ASN A 260 2.31 -29.10 7.27
N GLY A 261 3.08 -28.39 6.44
CA GLY A 261 4.29 -28.87 5.77
C GLY A 261 4.04 -29.73 4.51
N THR A 262 3.09 -30.66 4.56
CA THR A 262 2.72 -31.54 3.41
C THR A 262 1.30 -31.30 2.88
N GLY A 263 0.55 -30.36 3.47
CA GLY A 263 -0.81 -30.03 3.08
C GLY A 263 -1.38 -28.88 3.93
N ALA A 264 -2.69 -28.93 4.16
CA ALA A 264 -3.36 -27.99 5.06
C ALA A 264 -4.42 -28.70 5.93
N THR A 265 -4.61 -28.19 7.14
CA THR A 265 -5.68 -28.61 8.05
C THR A 265 -6.72 -27.49 8.15
N THR A 266 -7.99 -27.85 8.01
CA THR A 266 -9.10 -26.88 8.14
C THR A 266 -9.66 -26.92 9.56
N VAL A 267 -9.74 -25.76 10.21
CA VAL A 267 -10.26 -25.62 11.57
C VAL A 267 -11.41 -24.60 11.56
N PRO A 268 -12.67 -25.01 11.87
CA PRO A 268 -13.75 -24.05 12.05
C PRO A 268 -13.53 -23.26 13.34
N VAL A 269 -13.76 -21.95 13.30
CA VAL A 269 -13.66 -21.07 14.46
C VAL A 269 -15.02 -20.51 14.84
N LEU A 270 -15.18 -20.23 16.12
CA LEU A 270 -16.44 -19.85 16.75
C LEU A 270 -16.37 -18.40 17.27
N PRO A 271 -17.50 -17.73 17.51
CA PRO A 271 -17.51 -16.40 18.12
C PRO A 271 -17.04 -16.46 19.59
N SER A 272 -16.55 -15.33 20.10
CA SER A 272 -15.94 -15.20 21.42
C SER A 272 -16.84 -15.65 22.58
N ASN A 273 -18.15 -15.49 22.43
CA ASN A 273 -19.15 -15.85 23.44
C ASN A 273 -19.47 -17.35 23.50
N ASN A 274 -19.01 -18.15 22.53
CA ASN A 274 -19.26 -19.58 22.52
C ASN A 274 -18.41 -20.29 23.59
N PRO A 275 -19.00 -21.18 24.42
CA PRO A 275 -18.24 -21.91 25.44
C PRO A 275 -17.17 -22.84 24.84
N ASN A 276 -17.32 -23.27 23.58
CA ASN A 276 -16.38 -24.12 22.85
C ASN A 276 -15.39 -23.31 22.00
N PHE A 277 -15.24 -22.00 22.24
CA PHE A 277 -14.25 -21.19 21.56
C PHE A 277 -12.83 -21.75 21.78
N ILE A 278 -12.11 -21.99 20.69
CA ILE A 278 -10.71 -22.42 20.68
C ILE A 278 -9.83 -21.37 20.01
N THR A 279 -8.56 -21.30 20.38
CA THR A 279 -7.59 -20.43 19.71
C THR A 279 -6.86 -21.08 18.53
N ALA A 280 -7.18 -22.34 18.24
CA ALA A 280 -6.46 -23.17 17.27
C ALA A 280 -4.94 -23.19 17.55
N GLY A 281 -4.56 -23.43 18.80
CA GLY A 281 -3.14 -23.45 19.20
C GLY A 281 -2.49 -22.07 19.30
N GLY A 282 -3.28 -21.03 19.59
CA GLY A 282 -2.84 -19.64 19.71
C GLY A 282 -2.79 -18.85 18.39
N LEU A 283 -3.24 -19.42 17.28
CA LEU A 283 -3.25 -18.78 15.95
C LEU A 283 -4.43 -17.82 15.76
N TYR A 284 -5.53 -18.03 16.48
CA TYR A 284 -6.76 -17.24 16.40
C TYR A 284 -7.13 -16.77 17.80
N ARG A 285 -6.95 -15.48 18.09
CA ARG A 285 -7.08 -14.97 19.47
C ARG A 285 -7.92 -13.71 19.51
N ASP A 286 -8.67 -13.57 20.60
CA ASP A 286 -9.54 -12.44 20.87
C ASP A 286 -9.13 -11.68 22.15
N GLY A 287 -9.82 -10.57 22.44
CA GLY A 287 -9.48 -9.66 23.53
C GLY A 287 -9.83 -10.15 24.93
N ARG A 288 -10.51 -11.30 25.08
CA ARG A 288 -11.04 -11.73 26.38
C ARG A 288 -9.92 -12.15 27.35
N PRO A 289 -9.93 -11.71 28.61
CA PRO A 289 -8.93 -12.05 29.62
C PRO A 289 -9.15 -13.44 30.23
N LEU A 290 -9.37 -14.44 29.39
CA LEU A 290 -9.67 -15.81 29.77
C LEU A 290 -8.78 -16.80 29.00
N THR A 291 -8.74 -18.04 29.47
CA THR A 291 -8.19 -19.16 28.71
C THR A 291 -9.28 -19.73 27.81
N ALA A 292 -8.94 -20.12 26.58
CA ALA A 292 -9.86 -20.79 25.66
C ALA A 292 -10.05 -22.27 26.01
N ALA A 293 -11.02 -22.93 25.36
CA ALA A 293 -11.32 -24.33 25.58
C ALA A 293 -10.15 -25.28 25.22
N ASP A 294 -9.25 -24.85 24.34
CA ASP A 294 -8.01 -25.55 23.97
C ASP A 294 -6.82 -25.26 24.92
N GLY A 295 -7.03 -24.50 26.01
CA GLY A 295 -6.02 -24.27 27.05
C GLY A 295 -5.05 -23.11 26.79
N TYR A 296 -5.20 -22.39 25.68
CA TYR A 296 -4.35 -21.26 25.32
C TYR A 296 -4.92 -19.92 25.78
N PRO A 297 -4.06 -18.91 26.07
CA PRO A 297 -4.51 -17.58 26.44
C PRO A 297 -5.21 -16.90 25.26
N ARG A 298 -6.26 -16.15 25.56
CA ARG A 298 -7.03 -15.41 24.56
C ARG A 298 -6.49 -14.01 24.37
N THR A 299 -6.37 -13.22 25.44
CA THR A 299 -6.05 -11.79 25.46
C THR A 299 -5.05 -11.32 24.40
N ILE A 300 -5.49 -10.43 23.53
CA ILE A 300 -4.64 -9.63 22.65
C ILE A 300 -4.73 -8.16 23.10
N PRO A 301 -3.60 -7.48 23.33
CA PRO A 301 -3.62 -6.05 23.70
C PRO A 301 -3.96 -5.18 22.49
N TYR A 302 -4.31 -3.92 22.72
CA TYR A 302 -4.38 -2.93 21.65
C TYR A 302 -2.96 -2.59 21.14
N LEU A 303 -2.80 -2.48 19.82
CA LEU A 303 -1.56 -2.05 19.18
C LEU A 303 -1.69 -0.60 18.74
N GLU A 304 -0.92 0.31 19.32
CA GLU A 304 -0.98 1.73 18.91
C GLU A 304 -0.59 1.88 17.43
N PRO A 305 -1.47 2.42 16.57
CA PRO A 305 -1.25 2.44 15.14
C PRO A 305 -0.19 3.45 14.71
N PRO A 306 0.46 3.23 13.55
CA PRO A 306 1.39 4.19 12.99
C PRO A 306 0.66 5.45 12.51
N ARG A 307 1.34 6.59 12.53
CA ARG A 307 0.78 7.90 12.17
C ARG A 307 1.61 8.57 11.07
N MET A 308 0.95 9.10 10.05
CA MET A 308 1.57 9.81 8.93
C MET A 308 1.75 11.31 9.19
N ASP A 309 0.96 11.88 10.10
CA ASP A 309 0.86 13.31 10.38
C ASP A 309 1.60 13.73 11.66
N THR A 310 2.49 12.88 12.16
CA THR A 310 3.37 13.21 13.29
C THR A 310 4.25 14.41 12.95
N VAL A 311 4.25 15.39 13.85
CA VAL A 311 5.05 16.60 13.75
C VAL A 311 6.30 16.44 14.59
N ASP A 312 7.45 16.73 14.00
CA ASP A 312 8.71 16.77 14.74
C ASP A 312 8.71 17.97 15.71
N PRO A 313 8.81 17.73 17.04
CA PRO A 313 8.80 18.80 18.04
C PRO A 313 9.92 19.82 17.88
N ALA A 314 11.04 19.45 17.25
CA ALA A 314 12.18 20.34 17.05
C ALA A 314 11.98 21.31 15.88
N THR A 315 11.28 20.87 14.83
CA THR A 315 11.12 21.64 13.59
C THR A 315 9.70 22.17 13.39
N ASP A 316 8.71 21.68 14.15
CA ASP A 316 7.28 21.96 13.99
C ASP A 316 6.78 21.63 12.57
N ARG A 317 7.38 20.62 11.93
CA ARG A 317 7.03 20.17 10.58
C ARG A 317 6.60 18.70 10.55
N PRO A 318 5.57 18.36 9.76
CA PRO A 318 5.26 16.96 9.46
C PRO A 318 6.37 16.29 8.65
N ARG A 319 6.60 14.99 8.91
CA ARG A 319 7.61 14.16 8.25
C ARG A 319 7.65 14.32 6.72
N TYR A 320 6.52 14.11 6.05
CA TYR A 320 6.49 14.05 4.59
C TYR A 320 6.64 15.42 3.92
N VAL A 321 6.33 16.49 4.65
CA VAL A 321 6.60 17.86 4.23
C VAL A 321 8.10 18.15 4.32
N ALA A 322 8.74 17.78 5.43
CA ALA A 322 10.19 17.90 5.59
C ALA A 322 10.96 17.08 4.53
N ALA A 323 10.50 15.84 4.27
CA ALA A 323 11.08 14.94 3.28
C ALA A 323 10.96 15.41 1.82
N THR A 324 10.04 16.33 1.51
CA THR A 324 9.74 16.73 0.13
C THR A 324 9.92 18.24 -0.05
N ARG A 325 8.94 19.02 0.40
CA ARG A 325 8.85 20.48 0.23
C ARG A 325 10.09 21.22 0.74
N ASP A 326 10.58 20.82 1.91
CA ASP A 326 11.66 21.54 2.60
C ASP A 326 13.05 20.95 2.26
N SER A 327 13.10 19.86 1.48
CA SER A 327 14.33 19.13 1.12
C SER A 327 15.08 19.70 -0.10
N GLY A 328 14.59 20.78 -0.71
CA GLY A 328 15.22 21.42 -1.86
C GLY A 328 16.28 22.47 -1.50
N ILE A 329 16.81 23.14 -2.53
CA ILE A 329 17.86 24.15 -2.41
C ILE A 329 17.21 25.52 -2.23
N TRP A 330 17.75 26.35 -1.35
CA TRP A 330 17.33 27.75 -1.22
C TRP A 330 17.91 28.61 -2.34
N ARG A 331 17.05 29.37 -3.02
CA ARG A 331 17.42 30.33 -4.07
C ARG A 331 16.71 31.65 -3.92
N GLN A 332 17.31 32.69 -4.48
CA GLN A 332 16.75 34.04 -4.48
C GLN A 332 16.07 34.32 -5.82
N ARG A 333 14.84 34.83 -5.78
CA ARG A 333 14.10 35.33 -6.94
C ARG A 333 14.70 36.65 -7.44
N PRO A 334 14.40 37.05 -8.69
CA PRO A 334 14.79 38.38 -9.19
C PRO A 334 14.30 39.56 -8.36
N ASN A 335 13.22 39.38 -7.58
CA ASN A 335 12.67 40.40 -6.68
C ASN A 335 13.32 40.43 -5.27
N GLY A 336 14.40 39.66 -5.04
CA GLY A 336 15.13 39.59 -3.77
C GLY A 336 14.57 38.61 -2.73
N SER A 337 13.40 38.01 -2.95
CA SER A 337 12.82 37.03 -2.01
C SER A 337 13.46 35.64 -2.15
N TRP A 338 13.67 34.96 -1.02
CA TRP A 338 14.18 33.58 -1.00
C TRP A 338 13.04 32.57 -1.12
N PHE A 339 13.28 31.47 -1.84
CA PHE A 339 12.38 30.34 -1.95
C PHE A 339 13.16 29.02 -1.94
N ASN A 340 12.53 27.96 -1.45
CA ASN A 340 13.06 26.61 -1.52
C ASN A 340 12.55 25.93 -2.80
N THR A 341 13.44 25.33 -3.59
CA THR A 341 13.08 24.64 -4.84
C THR A 341 12.19 23.41 -4.63
N GLY A 342 12.19 22.83 -3.43
CA GLY A 342 11.34 21.71 -3.05
C GLY A 342 9.86 22.06 -3.08
N ILE A 343 9.47 23.33 -2.85
CA ILE A 343 8.08 23.82 -3.00
C ILE A 343 7.56 23.61 -4.43
N TYR A 344 8.46 23.49 -5.41
CA TYR A 344 8.15 23.27 -6.81
C TYR A 344 8.42 21.83 -7.28
N GLY A 345 8.69 20.91 -6.35
CA GLY A 345 8.95 19.50 -6.65
C GLY A 345 10.40 19.17 -7.02
N TYR A 346 11.35 20.09 -6.82
CA TYR A 346 12.78 19.87 -7.07
C TYR A 346 13.57 19.72 -5.76
N GLY A 347 13.04 18.91 -4.85
CA GLY A 347 13.70 18.49 -3.62
C GLY A 347 14.30 17.08 -3.75
N ARG A 348 14.79 16.52 -2.64
CA ARG A 348 15.15 15.10 -2.55
C ARG A 348 13.91 14.20 -2.64
N GLY A 349 12.75 14.70 -2.25
CA GLY A 349 11.45 14.09 -2.53
C GLY A 349 10.58 15.01 -3.40
N ILE A 350 9.50 14.47 -3.96
CA ILE A 350 8.61 15.22 -4.85
C ILE A 350 7.43 15.76 -4.04
N TYR A 351 7.24 17.07 -4.07
CA TYR A 351 6.13 17.75 -3.41
C TYR A 351 5.10 18.24 -4.44
N ILE A 352 3.83 18.01 -4.16
CA ILE A 352 2.70 18.42 -4.99
C ILE A 352 1.75 19.25 -4.13
N ASN A 353 1.72 20.56 -4.38
CA ASN A 353 0.71 21.44 -3.80
C ASN A 353 -0.59 21.31 -4.60
N ASN A 354 -1.53 20.52 -4.10
CA ASN A 354 -2.86 20.35 -4.71
C ASN A 354 -3.97 20.28 -3.64
N ALA A 355 -3.85 21.06 -2.57
CA ALA A 355 -4.83 21.05 -1.46
C ALA A 355 -6.29 21.33 -1.90
N ASP A 356 -6.48 22.05 -3.02
CA ASP A 356 -7.79 22.32 -3.61
C ASP A 356 -8.48 21.07 -4.18
N ASP A 357 -7.75 19.98 -4.39
CA ASP A 357 -8.29 18.73 -4.91
C ASP A 357 -9.00 17.88 -3.86
N ILE A 358 -8.93 18.26 -2.57
CA ILE A 358 -9.56 17.51 -1.49
C ILE A 358 -11.08 17.56 -1.63
N GLN A 359 -11.71 16.39 -1.77
CA GLN A 359 -13.16 16.24 -1.74
C GLN A 359 -13.65 16.20 -0.29
N ARG A 360 -14.07 17.36 0.24
CA ARG A 360 -14.54 17.46 1.63
C ARG A 360 -15.94 16.88 1.80
N GLU A 361 -16.10 15.98 2.76
CA GLU A 361 -17.41 15.54 3.21
C GLU A 361 -18.12 16.66 3.99
N SER A 362 -19.45 16.73 3.87
CA SER A 362 -20.27 17.70 4.57
C SER A 362 -21.33 16.99 5.42
N GLN A 363 -21.70 17.59 6.54
CA GLN A 363 -22.86 17.17 7.33
C GLN A 363 -23.87 18.31 7.39
N GLY A 364 -25.13 18.02 7.06
CA GLY A 364 -26.22 18.99 7.05
C GLY A 364 -27.53 18.38 7.54
N VAL A 365 -28.45 19.23 8.01
CA VAL A 365 -29.75 18.85 8.59
C VAL A 365 -30.64 18.10 7.59
N LEU A 366 -30.44 18.31 6.28
CA LEU A 366 -31.18 17.67 5.19
C LEU A 366 -30.39 16.53 4.49
N GLY A 367 -29.31 16.05 5.10
CA GLY A 367 -28.38 15.10 4.49
C GLY A 367 -27.13 15.79 3.96
N GLY A 368 -25.98 15.13 4.11
CA GLY A 368 -24.66 15.64 3.73
C GLY A 368 -24.01 14.85 2.59
N TYR A 369 -23.02 15.45 1.92
CA TYR A 369 -22.21 14.76 0.93
C TYR A 369 -21.19 13.87 1.65
N THR A 370 -21.17 12.60 1.32
CA THR A 370 -20.12 11.67 1.74
C THR A 370 -19.54 11.00 0.50
N LEU A 371 -18.23 10.76 0.52
CA LEU A 371 -17.53 10.13 -0.59
C LEU A 371 -18.06 8.72 -0.86
N ARG A 372 -18.32 7.95 0.21
CA ARG A 372 -18.89 6.60 0.09
C ARG A 372 -20.24 6.60 -0.62
N ASN A 373 -21.15 7.52 -0.28
CA ASN A 373 -22.44 7.60 -0.95
C ASN A 373 -22.32 8.05 -2.42
N ASP A 374 -21.34 8.90 -2.73
CA ASP A 374 -21.03 9.30 -4.11
C ASP A 374 -20.49 8.12 -4.95
N TRP A 375 -19.60 7.31 -4.37
CA TRP A 375 -19.07 6.11 -5.03
C TRP A 375 -20.12 5.02 -5.25
N LEU A 376 -21.02 4.82 -4.29
CA LEU A 376 -22.08 3.81 -4.36
C LEU A 376 -23.25 4.21 -5.28
N LYS A 377 -23.40 5.50 -5.61
CA LYS A 377 -24.47 6.01 -6.46
C LYS A 377 -23.90 6.67 -7.72
N PRO A 378 -23.63 5.88 -8.77
CA PRO A 378 -23.16 6.42 -10.04
C PRO A 378 -24.05 7.53 -10.58
N GLY A 379 -23.45 8.58 -11.15
CA GLY A 379 -24.15 9.74 -11.73
C GLY A 379 -24.64 10.78 -10.72
N ASN A 380 -24.44 10.58 -9.42
CA ASN A 380 -24.97 11.46 -8.38
C ASN A 380 -24.10 12.70 -8.09
N SER A 381 -22.95 12.85 -8.74
CA SER A 381 -22.06 14.00 -8.58
C SER A 381 -21.40 14.42 -9.88
N ARG A 382 -20.80 15.63 -9.88
CA ARG A 382 -20.02 16.16 -11.00
C ARG A 382 -18.75 15.37 -11.33
N TYR A 383 -18.34 14.46 -10.44
CA TYR A 383 -17.16 13.62 -10.64
C TYR A 383 -17.49 12.36 -11.45
N TRP A 384 -18.78 12.08 -11.67
CA TRP A 384 -19.22 11.08 -12.62
C TRP A 384 -19.36 11.69 -14.02
N ASN A 385 -18.53 11.21 -14.95
CA ASN A 385 -18.58 11.54 -16.37
C ASN A 385 -19.08 10.31 -17.14
N GLY A 386 -20.40 10.17 -17.22
CA GLY A 386 -21.05 8.97 -17.71
C GLY A 386 -20.64 7.74 -16.89
N PRO A 387 -20.06 6.69 -17.50
CA PRO A 387 -19.65 5.48 -16.78
C PRO A 387 -18.34 5.65 -15.98
N PHE A 388 -17.62 6.76 -16.15
CA PHE A 388 -16.31 7.00 -15.54
C PHE A 388 -16.43 7.86 -14.28
N TYR A 389 -15.91 7.39 -13.16
CA TYR A 389 -15.66 8.25 -11.99
C TYR A 389 -14.29 8.90 -12.14
N GLU A 390 -14.26 10.23 -12.20
CA GLU A 390 -13.09 11.07 -12.43
C GLU A 390 -12.93 12.06 -11.27
N PRO A 391 -12.32 11.62 -10.15
CA PRO A 391 -12.11 12.50 -9.02
C PRO A 391 -11.07 13.59 -9.33
N PRO A 392 -11.13 14.74 -8.67
CA PRO A 392 -10.05 15.71 -8.67
C PRO A 392 -8.83 15.10 -7.96
N GLY A 393 -7.64 15.43 -8.43
CA GLY A 393 -6.40 14.93 -7.86
C GLY A 393 -5.23 14.99 -8.85
N ALA A 394 -4.01 14.98 -8.30
CA ALA A 394 -2.81 14.83 -9.10
C ALA A 394 -2.70 13.39 -9.63
N TYR A 395 -2.45 13.27 -10.92
CA TYR A 395 -2.38 11.99 -11.61
C TYR A 395 -0.94 11.49 -11.69
N ILE A 396 -0.63 10.37 -11.03
CA ILE A 396 0.69 9.76 -10.94
C ILE A 396 0.67 8.44 -11.72
N GLU A 397 1.44 8.39 -12.80
CA GLU A 397 1.61 7.20 -13.62
C GLU A 397 3.04 6.67 -13.47
N LEU A 398 3.15 5.44 -12.96
CA LEU A 398 4.43 4.73 -12.88
C LEU A 398 4.77 4.16 -14.25
N ILE A 399 5.94 4.50 -14.76
CA ILE A 399 6.33 4.18 -16.14
C ILE A 399 7.64 3.40 -16.19
N GLU A 400 7.65 2.40 -17.05
CA GLU A 400 8.83 1.65 -17.43
C GLU A 400 8.74 1.35 -18.92
N VAL A 401 9.78 1.74 -19.66
CA VAL A 401 9.91 1.50 -21.08
C VAL A 401 10.95 0.42 -21.28
N VAL A 402 10.49 -0.76 -21.67
CA VAL A 402 11.33 -1.92 -21.95
C VAL A 402 11.44 -2.12 -23.46
N GLU A 403 12.66 -2.19 -23.97
CA GLU A 403 12.94 -2.58 -25.36
C GLU A 403 13.91 -3.75 -25.37
N ASN A 404 13.53 -4.85 -26.02
CA ASN A 404 14.36 -6.06 -26.13
C ASN A 404 14.89 -6.59 -24.77
N GLY A 405 14.08 -6.46 -23.71
CA GLY A 405 14.44 -6.88 -22.35
C GLY A 405 15.36 -5.92 -21.59
N ILE A 406 15.69 -4.75 -22.14
CA ILE A 406 16.49 -3.72 -21.46
C ILE A 406 15.59 -2.53 -21.10
N VAL A 407 15.72 -2.02 -19.87
CA VAL A 407 15.01 -0.81 -19.45
C VAL A 407 15.68 0.42 -20.07
N ARG A 408 14.99 1.07 -21.00
CA ARG A 408 15.46 2.29 -21.68
C ARG A 408 15.24 3.54 -20.86
N ALA A 409 14.07 3.62 -20.25
CA ALA A 409 13.66 4.71 -19.37
C ALA A 409 12.69 4.16 -18.33
N GLN A 410 12.81 4.65 -17.10
CA GLN A 410 11.85 4.32 -16.04
C GLN A 410 11.74 5.45 -15.03
N GLY A 411 10.61 5.52 -14.34
CA GLY A 411 10.31 6.55 -13.36
C GLY A 411 8.82 6.74 -13.21
N PHE A 412 8.38 7.99 -13.15
CA PHE A 412 6.97 8.32 -12.98
C PHE A 412 6.61 9.65 -13.64
N ARG A 413 5.40 9.72 -14.16
CA ARG A 413 4.84 10.91 -14.80
C ARG A 413 3.76 11.49 -13.90
N ILE A 414 3.85 12.78 -13.61
CA ILE A 414 2.89 13.47 -12.74
C ILE A 414 2.19 14.54 -13.55
N THR A 415 0.87 14.41 -13.67
CA THR A 415 -0.03 15.42 -14.25
C THR A 415 -0.79 16.11 -13.14
N ARG A 416 -0.59 17.42 -13.01
CA ARG A 416 -1.30 18.28 -12.06
C ARG A 416 -2.77 18.48 -12.47
N ASN A 417 -3.62 19.04 -11.60
CA ASN A 417 -5.04 19.17 -11.87
C ASN A 417 -5.28 19.98 -13.16
N GLN A 418 -5.86 19.33 -14.15
CA GLN A 418 -6.09 19.94 -15.46
C GLN A 418 -7.11 21.07 -15.40
N SER A 419 -8.11 20.99 -14.51
CA SER A 419 -9.20 21.95 -14.39
C SER A 419 -8.78 23.31 -13.83
N ASN A 420 -7.65 23.41 -13.12
CA ASN A 420 -7.15 24.69 -12.59
C ASN A 420 -6.03 25.26 -13.48
N PRO A 421 -6.22 26.40 -14.17
CA PRO A 421 -5.20 26.99 -15.05
C PRO A 421 -3.88 27.34 -14.35
N ARG A 422 -3.90 27.57 -13.03
CA ARG A 422 -2.72 27.93 -12.25
C ARG A 422 -1.95 26.74 -11.71
N ASP A 423 -2.49 25.53 -11.82
CA ASP A 423 -1.83 24.32 -11.35
C ASP A 423 -0.86 23.77 -12.41
N VAL A 424 0.36 24.32 -12.40
CA VAL A 424 1.44 24.05 -13.36
C VAL A 424 2.76 23.80 -12.64
N TRP A 425 3.73 23.20 -13.32
CA TRP A 425 5.10 23.10 -12.85
C TRP A 425 5.82 24.44 -12.94
N TYR A 426 6.76 24.67 -12.04
CA TYR A 426 7.51 25.92 -11.97
C TYR A 426 8.95 25.71 -12.42
N ASN A 427 9.57 26.77 -12.93
CA ASN A 427 10.98 26.78 -13.26
C ASN A 427 11.79 26.78 -11.96
N PRO A 428 12.73 25.84 -11.77
CA PRO A 428 13.47 25.70 -10.52
C PRO A 428 14.46 26.84 -10.26
N LEU A 429 14.90 27.57 -11.29
CA LEU A 429 15.85 28.68 -11.18
C LEU A 429 15.15 29.99 -10.78
N THR A 430 14.02 30.28 -11.43
CA THR A 430 13.34 31.59 -11.30
C THR A 430 12.12 31.54 -10.39
N GLY A 431 11.54 30.36 -10.15
CA GLY A 431 10.27 30.19 -9.47
C GLY A 431 9.05 30.67 -10.29
N ALA A 432 9.22 30.88 -11.60
CA ALA A 432 8.15 31.28 -12.50
C ALA A 432 7.33 30.08 -13.01
N PRO A 433 6.01 30.21 -13.26
CA PRO A 433 5.19 29.14 -13.84
C PRO A 433 5.62 28.83 -15.29
N THR A 434 5.65 27.55 -15.65
CA THR A 434 6.13 27.07 -16.98
C THR A 434 5.02 26.73 -17.98
N ASN A 435 3.75 26.86 -17.58
CA ASN A 435 2.56 26.37 -18.30
C ASN A 435 2.54 24.84 -18.56
N ILE A 436 3.54 24.09 -18.09
CA ILE A 436 3.59 22.64 -18.19
C ILE A 436 2.77 22.04 -17.05
N LYS A 437 1.78 21.20 -17.36
CA LYS A 437 0.95 20.47 -16.37
C LYS A 437 1.44 19.06 -16.09
N THR A 438 2.14 18.46 -17.04
CA THR A 438 2.64 17.09 -16.96
C THR A 438 4.15 17.09 -17.02
N LEU A 439 4.80 16.44 -16.06
CA LEU A 439 6.26 16.32 -16.00
C LEU A 439 6.65 14.86 -15.79
N ALA A 440 7.63 14.36 -16.53
CA ALA A 440 8.14 13.01 -16.37
C ALA A 440 9.44 13.03 -15.57
N PHE A 441 9.39 12.43 -14.38
CA PHE A 441 10.56 12.21 -13.55
C PHE A 441 11.17 10.87 -13.92
N GLN A 442 12.40 10.89 -14.41
CA GLN A 442 13.11 9.71 -14.89
C GLN A 442 14.39 9.51 -14.09
N PHE A 443 14.72 8.25 -13.82
CA PHE A 443 16.02 7.92 -13.24
C PHE A 443 17.12 8.13 -14.28
N VAL A 444 18.17 8.86 -13.90
CA VAL A 444 19.29 9.19 -14.80
C VAL A 444 19.96 7.92 -15.34
N ASN A 445 20.17 6.94 -14.46
CA ASN A 445 20.70 5.63 -14.81
C ASN A 445 19.65 4.55 -14.54
N PRO A 446 18.74 4.27 -15.50
CA PRO A 446 17.61 3.37 -15.27
C PRO A 446 18.06 1.95 -14.92
N ASN A 447 19.16 1.44 -15.46
CA ASN A 447 19.63 0.08 -15.20
C ASN A 447 20.49 -0.07 -13.93
N ASN A 448 20.80 1.02 -13.22
CA ASN A 448 21.57 0.97 -11.97
C ASN A 448 20.63 1.18 -10.75
N PRO A 449 20.25 0.11 -10.02
CA PRO A 449 19.34 0.22 -8.87
C PRO A 449 19.95 0.97 -7.68
N GLN A 450 21.28 1.17 -7.64
CA GLN A 450 21.94 1.94 -6.58
C GLN A 450 21.90 3.46 -6.83
N ASP A 451 21.74 3.88 -8.09
CA ASP A 451 21.65 5.31 -8.43
C ASP A 451 20.20 5.77 -8.44
N ASN A 452 19.76 6.42 -7.36
CA ASN A 452 18.42 6.97 -7.23
C ASN A 452 18.28 8.41 -7.77
N THR A 453 19.23 8.91 -8.55
CA THR A 453 19.17 10.29 -9.07
C THR A 453 18.04 10.46 -10.09
N LEU A 454 17.17 11.43 -9.86
CA LEU A 454 16.09 11.79 -10.79
C LEU A 454 16.47 12.98 -11.66
N THR A 455 15.85 13.03 -12.83
CA THR A 455 15.82 14.20 -13.71
C THR A 455 14.43 14.35 -14.33
N ASN A 456 14.20 15.47 -15.03
CA ASN A 456 12.99 15.73 -15.80
C ASN A 456 13.28 16.68 -16.97
N GLU A 457 12.29 16.89 -17.83
CA GLU A 457 12.41 17.68 -19.06
C GLU A 457 12.83 19.14 -18.79
N ILE A 458 12.37 19.73 -17.69
CA ILE A 458 12.76 21.09 -17.29
C ILE A 458 14.22 21.11 -16.85
N VAL A 459 14.66 20.17 -16.03
CA VAL A 459 16.05 20.08 -15.55
C VAL A 459 17.02 19.81 -16.69
N GLU A 460 16.66 18.95 -17.64
CA GLU A 460 17.50 18.67 -18.82
C GLU A 460 17.60 19.85 -19.79
N SER A 461 16.65 20.78 -19.77
CA SER A 461 16.71 22.02 -20.56
C SER A 461 17.69 23.07 -19.99
N LEU A 462 18.19 22.89 -18.77
CA LEU A 462 19.06 23.85 -18.10
C LEU A 462 20.53 23.74 -18.56
N PRO A 463 21.32 24.83 -18.46
CA PRO A 463 22.77 24.79 -18.64
C PRO A 463 23.44 23.71 -17.76
N PRO A 464 24.53 23.05 -18.23
CA PRO A 464 25.16 21.95 -17.51
C PRO A 464 25.54 22.22 -16.05
N SER A 465 26.01 23.43 -15.74
CA SER A 465 26.40 23.86 -14.38
C SER A 465 25.22 23.98 -13.43
N GLU A 466 24.05 24.35 -13.95
CA GLU A 466 22.81 24.48 -13.17
C GLU A 466 22.09 23.15 -13.06
N ARG A 467 22.06 22.37 -14.15
CA ARG A 467 21.48 21.02 -14.20
C ARG A 467 22.05 20.09 -13.11
N ALA A 468 23.36 20.13 -12.88
CA ALA A 468 24.01 19.31 -11.86
C ALA A 468 23.47 19.55 -10.44
N GLN A 469 22.93 20.75 -10.15
CA GLN A 469 22.40 21.10 -8.84
C GLN A 469 21.03 20.47 -8.56
N PHE A 470 20.27 20.12 -9.61
CA PHE A 470 18.94 19.52 -9.49
C PHE A 470 18.93 18.00 -9.68
N ARG A 471 20.07 17.42 -10.10
CA ARG A 471 20.29 15.98 -10.15
C ARG A 471 20.70 15.46 -8.77
N VAL A 472 19.76 15.51 -7.83
CA VAL A 472 19.94 14.99 -6.46
C VAL A 472 19.35 13.58 -6.32
N PRO A 473 19.91 12.71 -5.45
CA PRO A 473 19.33 11.40 -5.18
C PRO A 473 17.91 11.51 -4.62
N PHE A 474 16.97 10.81 -5.26
CA PHE A 474 15.61 10.70 -4.81
C PHE A 474 15.52 9.87 -3.53
N ASN A 475 14.82 10.39 -2.54
CA ASN A 475 14.65 9.74 -1.25
C ASN A 475 13.50 8.72 -1.21
N GLY A 476 12.79 8.52 -2.32
CA GLY A 476 11.70 7.57 -2.44
C GLY A 476 10.30 8.11 -2.15
N VAL A 477 10.14 9.39 -1.76
CA VAL A 477 8.84 9.94 -1.32
C VAL A 477 8.24 10.90 -2.33
N ILE A 478 6.96 10.69 -2.64
CA ILE A 478 6.10 11.64 -3.33
C ILE A 478 4.99 12.04 -2.36
N TYR A 479 4.86 13.33 -2.05
CA TYR A 479 3.84 13.85 -1.13
C TYR A 479 2.93 14.85 -1.84
N ALA A 480 1.62 14.63 -1.72
CA ALA A 480 0.56 15.48 -2.24
C ALA A 480 -0.32 16.01 -1.10
N GLU A 481 -0.64 17.29 -1.12
CA GLU A 481 -1.51 17.90 -0.09
C GLU A 481 -2.99 17.55 -0.27
N GLY A 482 -3.43 17.27 -1.49
CA GLY A 482 -4.77 16.80 -1.80
C GLY A 482 -4.76 15.42 -2.43
N ASN A 483 -5.87 15.06 -3.07
CA ASN A 483 -6.09 13.74 -3.64
C ASN A 483 -5.04 13.34 -4.68
N VAL A 484 -4.79 12.04 -4.82
CA VAL A 484 -3.93 11.47 -5.86
C VAL A 484 -4.63 10.35 -6.59
N ARG A 485 -4.28 10.17 -7.87
CA ARG A 485 -4.77 9.11 -8.74
C ARG A 485 -3.56 8.35 -9.27
N ILE A 486 -3.52 7.03 -9.11
CA ILE A 486 -2.29 6.24 -9.29
C ILE A 486 -2.54 5.03 -10.20
N ARG A 487 -1.64 4.79 -11.15
CA ARG A 487 -1.56 3.53 -11.91
C ARG A 487 -0.13 3.26 -12.40
N GLY A 488 0.10 2.10 -12.98
CA GLY A 488 1.22 1.80 -13.85
C GLY A 488 2.09 0.64 -13.38
N ARG A 489 3.32 0.58 -13.92
CA ARG A 489 4.33 -0.42 -13.56
C ARG A 489 5.36 0.23 -12.65
N ILE A 490 5.53 -0.31 -11.45
CA ILE A 490 6.52 0.14 -10.47
C ILE A 490 7.91 -0.03 -11.10
N PRO A 491 8.75 1.03 -11.18
CA PRO A 491 10.07 0.93 -11.80
C PRO A 491 10.92 -0.22 -11.22
N SER A 492 11.53 -1.02 -12.09
CA SER A 492 12.42 -2.14 -11.73
C SER A 492 13.55 -1.68 -10.80
N GLY A 493 13.74 -2.40 -9.70
CA GLY A 493 14.79 -2.12 -8.72
C GLY A 493 14.52 -0.94 -7.78
N ARG A 494 13.35 -0.28 -7.89
CA ARG A 494 13.04 0.96 -7.15
C ARG A 494 11.95 0.75 -6.10
N GLN A 495 12.04 1.51 -5.02
CA GLN A 495 11.06 1.50 -3.94
C GLN A 495 10.51 2.91 -3.72
N ILE A 496 9.19 3.05 -3.70
CA ILE A 496 8.51 4.35 -3.70
C ILE A 496 7.41 4.37 -2.62
N THR A 497 7.28 5.51 -1.96
CA THR A 497 6.20 5.82 -1.01
C THR A 497 5.44 7.03 -1.52
N ILE A 498 4.20 6.82 -1.94
CA ILE A 498 3.27 7.87 -2.34
C ILE A 498 2.39 8.21 -1.14
N VAL A 499 2.37 9.48 -0.76
CA VAL A 499 1.64 9.98 0.39
C VAL A 499 0.67 11.07 -0.06
N THR A 500 -0.59 10.97 0.35
CA THR A 500 -1.61 12.01 0.12
C THR A 500 -2.24 12.41 1.44
N ASN A 501 -2.41 13.71 1.64
CA ASN A 501 -3.19 14.25 2.75
C ASN A 501 -4.71 14.30 2.46
N GLY A 502 -5.16 13.64 1.38
CA GLY A 502 -6.57 13.38 1.06
C GLY A 502 -6.82 11.89 0.76
N THR A 503 -7.56 11.61 -0.31
CA THR A 503 -7.86 10.24 -0.80
C THR A 503 -6.90 9.80 -1.91
N ALA A 504 -6.44 8.55 -1.85
CA ALA A 504 -5.72 7.91 -2.92
C ALA A 504 -6.64 7.03 -3.77
N TYR A 505 -6.74 7.32 -5.06
CA TYR A 505 -7.48 6.54 -6.04
C TYR A 505 -6.54 5.65 -6.85
N ILE A 506 -6.74 4.33 -6.81
CA ILE A 506 -6.02 3.37 -7.64
C ILE A 506 -6.85 3.13 -8.90
N GLU A 507 -6.32 3.54 -10.05
CA GLU A 507 -7.06 3.62 -11.32
C GLU A 507 -6.55 2.60 -12.36
N GLY A 508 -6.15 1.42 -11.89
CA GLY A 508 -5.64 0.35 -12.75
C GLY A 508 -4.61 -0.52 -12.05
N ASN A 509 -3.75 -1.16 -12.84
CA ASN A 509 -2.67 -1.98 -12.35
C ASN A 509 -1.64 -1.17 -11.57
N LEU A 510 -1.11 -1.77 -10.51
CA LEU A 510 0.11 -1.37 -9.82
C LEU A 510 0.98 -2.62 -9.73
N VAL A 511 1.75 -2.91 -10.76
CA VAL A 511 2.53 -4.15 -10.87
C VAL A 511 4.01 -3.90 -10.71
N LYS A 512 4.72 -4.84 -10.11
CA LYS A 512 6.17 -4.78 -9.92
C LYS A 512 6.92 -4.88 -11.26
N GLY A 513 7.92 -4.02 -11.42
CA GLY A 513 8.90 -4.10 -12.51
C GLY A 513 9.78 -5.35 -12.39
N ASP A 514 10.27 -5.60 -11.18
CA ASP A 514 11.00 -6.81 -10.80
C ASP A 514 10.72 -7.20 -9.33
N GLU A 515 11.34 -8.28 -8.84
CA GLU A 515 11.18 -8.72 -7.44
C GLU A 515 11.67 -7.70 -6.40
N ARG A 516 12.50 -6.73 -6.81
CA ARG A 516 13.05 -5.68 -5.94
C ARG A 516 12.15 -4.44 -5.90
N SER A 517 11.19 -4.30 -6.81
CA SER A 517 10.22 -3.21 -6.83
C SER A 517 9.24 -3.29 -5.66
N ALA A 518 9.03 -2.18 -4.97
CA ALA A 518 8.06 -2.09 -3.87
C ALA A 518 7.38 -0.71 -3.82
N LEU A 519 6.09 -0.68 -3.47
CA LEU A 519 5.28 0.54 -3.42
C LEU A 519 4.46 0.60 -2.13
N ALA A 520 4.42 1.77 -1.50
CA ALA A 520 3.39 2.11 -0.52
C ALA A 520 2.53 3.28 -1.01
N VAL A 521 1.23 3.18 -0.76
CA VAL A 521 0.23 4.22 -0.96
C VAL A 521 -0.37 4.55 0.40
N ILE A 522 0.00 5.72 0.93
CA ILE A 522 -0.40 6.23 2.23
C ILE A 522 -1.38 7.38 2.01
N ALA A 523 -2.60 7.22 2.48
CA ALA A 523 -3.65 8.21 2.39
C ALA A 523 -4.12 8.62 3.78
N ARG A 524 -4.44 9.90 3.93
CA ARG A 524 -5.10 10.39 5.14
C ARG A 524 -6.51 9.83 5.24
N ASP A 525 -7.31 9.97 4.18
CA ASP A 525 -8.74 9.64 4.21
C ASP A 525 -8.96 8.18 3.79
N TYR A 526 -9.00 7.91 2.49
CA TYR A 526 -9.32 6.60 1.94
C TYR A 526 -8.24 6.12 0.95
N VAL A 527 -8.10 4.80 0.86
CA VAL A 527 -7.48 4.16 -0.31
C VAL A 527 -8.59 3.48 -1.08
N CYS A 528 -8.89 3.99 -2.27
CA CYS A 528 -10.04 3.62 -3.05
C CYS A 528 -9.62 3.01 -4.39
N ILE A 529 -10.06 1.78 -4.69
CA ILE A 529 -9.91 1.19 -6.02
C ILE A 529 -11.03 1.72 -6.91
N ASN A 530 -10.65 2.49 -7.92
CA ASN A 530 -11.56 3.04 -8.90
C ASN A 530 -11.67 2.09 -10.11
N THR A 531 -12.56 1.11 -10.03
CA THR A 531 -12.71 0.08 -11.08
C THR A 531 -13.26 0.65 -12.39
N THR A 532 -13.87 1.83 -12.38
CA THR A 532 -14.38 2.47 -13.59
C THR A 532 -13.25 2.97 -14.51
N GLN A 533 -12.01 3.00 -14.03
CA GLN A 533 -10.85 3.48 -14.77
C GLN A 533 -9.92 2.34 -15.24
N PHE A 534 -10.30 1.07 -15.08
CA PHE A 534 -9.49 -0.06 -15.56
C PHE A 534 -9.32 -0.06 -17.09
N LEU A 535 -10.38 0.32 -17.81
CA LEU A 535 -10.31 0.80 -19.18
C LEU A 535 -10.64 2.28 -19.13
N TYR A 536 -9.67 3.15 -19.36
CA TYR A 536 -9.84 4.60 -19.21
C TYR A 536 -9.72 5.32 -20.55
N ARG A 537 -10.29 6.52 -20.63
CA ARG A 537 -10.18 7.39 -21.81
C ARG A 537 -8.92 8.25 -21.77
N SER A 538 -8.31 8.52 -22.93
CA SER A 538 -7.24 9.52 -23.01
C SER A 538 -7.79 10.94 -22.88
N ALA A 539 -6.91 11.90 -22.59
CA ALA A 539 -7.26 13.32 -22.57
C ALA A 539 -7.68 13.88 -23.94
N ASP A 540 -7.28 13.22 -25.04
CA ASP A 540 -7.64 13.63 -26.42
C ASP A 540 -9.00 13.08 -26.86
N SER A 541 -9.65 12.25 -26.03
CA SER A 541 -10.96 11.68 -26.31
C SER A 541 -12.08 12.69 -26.00
N PRO A 542 -13.31 12.48 -26.51
CA PRO A 542 -14.46 13.32 -26.13
C PRO A 542 -14.54 13.56 -24.62
N GLY A 543 -14.64 14.83 -24.24
CA GLY A 543 -14.41 15.28 -22.87
C GLY A 543 -15.58 15.01 -21.90
N VAL A 544 -16.80 14.90 -22.42
CA VAL A 544 -18.04 14.85 -21.63
C VAL A 544 -18.96 13.79 -22.23
N ALA A 545 -19.53 12.94 -21.37
CA ALA A 545 -20.60 12.03 -21.75
C ALA A 545 -21.93 12.77 -21.83
N GLU A 546 -22.71 12.49 -22.87
CA GLU A 546 -24.08 12.96 -23.01
C GLU A 546 -25.02 12.02 -22.24
N GLY A 547 -25.93 12.60 -21.46
CA GLY A 547 -26.94 11.86 -20.72
C GLY A 547 -28.21 11.67 -21.54
N ASP A 548 -28.74 10.44 -21.55
CA ASP A 548 -30.03 10.10 -22.14
C ASP A 548 -30.96 9.51 -21.05
N PRO A 549 -31.74 10.36 -20.35
CA PRO A 549 -32.55 9.92 -19.22
C PRO A 549 -33.72 9.01 -19.63
N PHE A 550 -34.05 8.93 -20.92
CA PHE A 550 -35.15 8.11 -21.43
C PHE A 550 -34.68 6.74 -21.92
N ASN A 551 -33.36 6.52 -21.98
CA ASN A 551 -32.78 5.29 -22.46
C ASN A 551 -32.15 4.47 -21.34
N ALA A 552 -32.93 3.54 -20.79
CA ALA A 552 -32.46 2.62 -19.76
C ALA A 552 -31.32 1.69 -20.27
N GLU A 553 -31.20 1.47 -21.58
CA GLU A 553 -30.17 0.61 -22.16
C GLU A 553 -28.81 1.30 -22.29
N ALA A 554 -28.79 2.62 -22.41
CA ALA A 554 -27.58 3.42 -22.59
C ALA A 554 -27.81 4.81 -21.99
N PRO A 555 -27.79 4.92 -20.64
CA PRO A 555 -28.10 6.18 -19.97
C PRO A 555 -27.08 7.28 -20.26
N TYR A 556 -25.90 6.90 -20.75
CA TYR A 556 -24.84 7.81 -21.18
C TYR A 556 -24.16 7.29 -22.45
N PHE A 557 -23.67 8.21 -23.26
CA PHE A 557 -22.82 7.91 -24.41
C PHE A 557 -21.82 9.04 -24.69
N PHE A 558 -20.76 8.71 -25.43
CA PHE A 558 -19.84 9.67 -26.02
C PHE A 558 -20.09 9.72 -27.52
N GLU A 559 -20.25 10.93 -28.05
CA GLU A 559 -20.34 11.15 -29.49
C GLU A 559 -18.93 11.30 -30.07
N ILE A 560 -18.62 10.48 -31.08
CA ILE A 560 -17.33 10.41 -31.76
C ILE A 560 -17.49 11.06 -33.14
N LEU A 561 -16.67 12.08 -33.37
CA LEU A 561 -16.66 12.90 -34.58
C LEU A 561 -15.40 12.62 -35.41
N PRO A 562 -15.34 13.03 -36.70
CA PRO A 562 -14.20 12.74 -37.57
C PRO A 562 -12.85 13.27 -37.06
N ASP A 563 -12.87 14.36 -36.29
CA ASP A 563 -11.72 15.02 -35.70
C ASP A 563 -11.52 14.70 -34.21
N GLN A 564 -12.43 13.93 -33.59
CA GLN A 564 -12.42 13.61 -32.15
C GLN A 564 -12.57 12.10 -31.93
N PRO A 565 -11.50 11.31 -32.17
CA PRO A 565 -11.53 9.87 -31.94
C PRO A 565 -11.60 9.54 -30.45
N MET A 566 -12.24 8.43 -30.10
CA MET A 566 -12.21 7.90 -28.74
C MET A 566 -11.02 6.97 -28.57
N ARG A 567 -10.11 7.30 -27.66
CA ARG A 567 -8.95 6.48 -27.29
C ARG A 567 -9.17 5.88 -25.92
N LEU A 568 -9.35 4.56 -25.87
CA LEU A 568 -9.44 3.78 -24.65
C LEU A 568 -8.11 3.08 -24.39
N LEU A 569 -7.69 3.06 -23.14
CA LEU A 569 -6.42 2.53 -22.72
C LEU A 569 -6.60 1.59 -21.55
N PHE A 570 -5.81 0.51 -21.53
CA PHE A 570 -5.83 -0.50 -20.49
C PHE A 570 -4.45 -1.15 -20.39
N SER A 571 -4.19 -1.88 -19.31
CA SER A 571 -3.01 -2.74 -19.20
C SER A 571 -3.40 -4.07 -18.59
N PHE A 572 -2.62 -5.12 -18.83
CA PHE A 572 -2.82 -6.41 -18.21
C PHE A 572 -2.11 -6.47 -16.85
N GLY A 573 -2.72 -7.08 -15.84
CA GLY A 573 -2.11 -7.31 -14.52
C GLY A 573 -1.21 -8.54 -14.47
N GLU A 574 -1.45 -9.51 -15.36
CA GLU A 574 -0.64 -10.70 -15.60
C GLU A 574 -0.45 -10.90 -17.11
N ASP A 575 0.45 -11.80 -17.52
CA ASP A 575 0.62 -12.11 -18.95
C ASP A 575 -0.68 -12.77 -19.48
N PRO A 576 -1.35 -12.18 -20.48
CA PRO A 576 -2.62 -12.69 -21.01
C PRO A 576 -2.49 -13.91 -21.94
N THR A 577 -1.26 -14.36 -22.25
CA THR A 577 -1.01 -15.51 -23.14
C THR A 577 -1.83 -16.77 -22.79
N PRO A 578 -2.03 -17.15 -21.51
CA PRO A 578 -2.84 -18.31 -21.13
C PRO A 578 -4.31 -18.26 -21.57
N TYR A 579 -4.84 -17.07 -21.85
CA TYR A 579 -6.23 -16.86 -22.28
C TYR A 579 -6.35 -16.02 -23.56
N ALA A 580 -5.26 -15.92 -24.34
CA ALA A 580 -5.21 -15.10 -25.55
C ALA A 580 -6.35 -15.38 -26.54
N ASN A 581 -6.74 -16.65 -26.69
CA ASN A 581 -7.81 -17.07 -27.61
C ASN A 581 -9.23 -16.67 -27.14
N GLN A 582 -9.38 -16.29 -25.88
CA GLN A 582 -10.67 -15.89 -25.29
C GLN A 582 -10.77 -14.37 -25.13
N LEU A 583 -9.69 -13.61 -25.39
CA LEU A 583 -9.66 -12.17 -25.24
C LEU A 583 -10.61 -11.49 -26.24
N ARG A 584 -11.57 -10.73 -25.73
CA ARG A 584 -12.57 -10.02 -26.53
C ARG A 584 -12.76 -8.57 -26.06
N LEU A 585 -13.09 -7.70 -27.00
CA LEU A 585 -13.53 -6.33 -26.79
C LEU A 585 -15.06 -6.29 -26.84
N TYR A 586 -15.68 -5.98 -25.71
CA TYR A 586 -17.13 -5.84 -25.59
C TYR A 586 -17.51 -4.38 -25.77
N VAL A 587 -18.53 -4.12 -26.57
CA VAL A 587 -18.94 -2.76 -26.94
C VAL A 587 -20.47 -2.64 -26.90
N ARG A 588 -20.95 -1.53 -26.34
CA ARG A 588 -22.32 -1.05 -26.51
C ARG A 588 -22.29 0.26 -27.31
N HIS A 589 -22.81 0.24 -28.53
CA HIS A 589 -22.67 1.35 -29.46
C HIS A 589 -23.83 1.50 -30.46
N ALA A 590 -23.93 2.66 -31.10
CA ALA A 590 -24.97 2.96 -32.09
C ALA A 590 -24.48 3.99 -33.12
N ALA A 591 -25.15 4.05 -34.27
CA ALA A 591 -25.08 5.18 -35.19
C ALA A 591 -25.92 6.35 -34.64
N GLY A 592 -25.42 7.58 -34.77
CA GLY A 592 -26.15 8.80 -34.41
C GLY A 592 -27.28 9.16 -35.39
N GLY A 593 -27.45 8.39 -36.46
CA GLY A 593 -28.49 8.56 -37.48
C GLY A 593 -28.53 7.33 -38.39
N ASP A 594 -28.83 7.53 -39.67
CA ASP A 594 -29.09 6.43 -40.61
C ASP A 594 -27.93 5.44 -40.80
N ALA A 595 -26.67 5.93 -40.80
CA ALA A 595 -25.51 5.06 -40.86
C ALA A 595 -24.22 5.71 -40.32
N SER A 596 -23.41 4.92 -39.62
CA SER A 596 -22.07 5.28 -39.18
C SER A 596 -21.06 4.18 -39.58
N PHE A 597 -19.96 4.56 -40.21
CA PHE A 597 -18.86 3.66 -40.55
C PHE A 597 -17.67 3.96 -39.66
N ILE A 598 -17.21 2.96 -38.92
CA ILE A 598 -16.09 3.10 -38.00
C ILE A 598 -14.93 2.20 -38.41
N ASN A 599 -13.75 2.54 -37.95
CA ASN A 599 -12.64 1.60 -37.84
C ASN A 599 -12.07 1.66 -36.41
N LEU A 600 -11.27 0.66 -36.06
CA LEU A 600 -10.62 0.54 -34.77
C LEU A 600 -9.11 0.40 -35.00
N LEU A 601 -8.31 1.25 -34.35
CA LEU A 601 -6.86 1.10 -34.34
C LEU A 601 -6.38 0.48 -33.03
N VAL A 602 -5.45 -0.46 -33.14
CA VAL A 602 -4.76 -1.10 -32.00
C VAL A 602 -3.32 -0.61 -31.99
N ASN A 603 -2.88 -0.02 -30.87
CA ASN A 603 -1.51 0.47 -30.68
C ASN A 603 -0.91 1.20 -31.91
N PRO A 604 -1.56 2.24 -32.46
CA PRO A 604 -1.17 2.89 -33.71
C PRO A 604 0.23 3.50 -33.73
N SER A 605 0.84 3.75 -32.57
CA SER A 605 2.23 4.22 -32.48
C SER A 605 3.26 3.08 -32.54
N GLN A 606 2.84 1.82 -32.40
CA GLN A 606 3.73 0.65 -32.29
C GLN A 606 3.66 -0.27 -33.51
N LEU A 607 2.55 -0.25 -34.26
CA LEU A 607 2.32 -1.16 -35.39
C LEU A 607 2.40 -0.44 -36.73
N THR A 608 3.02 -1.08 -37.72
CA THR A 608 3.05 -0.60 -39.11
C THR A 608 1.66 -0.61 -39.75
N ASN A 609 0.83 -1.60 -39.42
CA ASN A 609 -0.58 -1.65 -39.80
C ASN A 609 -1.42 -1.81 -38.52
N PRO A 610 -1.99 -0.71 -37.99
CA PRO A 610 -2.70 -0.74 -36.73
C PRO A 610 -4.19 -1.04 -36.85
N PHE A 611 -4.71 -1.30 -38.05
CA PHE A 611 -6.13 -1.55 -38.25
C PHE A 611 -6.55 -2.91 -37.67
N TYR A 612 -7.58 -2.89 -36.82
CA TYR A 612 -8.31 -4.09 -36.42
C TYR A 612 -9.17 -4.59 -37.58
N LEU A 613 -9.18 -5.90 -37.81
CA LEU A 613 -9.90 -6.53 -38.92
C LEU A 613 -11.26 -7.05 -38.44
N PHE A 614 -12.33 -6.33 -38.74
CA PHE A 614 -13.71 -6.75 -38.48
C PHE A 614 -14.19 -7.86 -39.44
N ASN A 615 -13.67 -7.89 -40.67
CA ASN A 615 -14.00 -8.88 -41.71
C ASN A 615 -15.50 -9.00 -42.02
N ILE A 616 -16.21 -7.87 -42.07
CA ILE A 616 -17.64 -7.84 -42.41
C ILE A 616 -17.83 -8.03 -43.93
N PRO A 617 -18.61 -9.02 -44.38
CA PRO A 617 -18.86 -9.23 -45.80
C PRO A 617 -19.44 -7.99 -46.50
N GLY A 618 -18.87 -7.61 -47.65
CA GLY A 618 -19.33 -6.46 -48.44
C GLY A 618 -18.70 -5.11 -48.06
N PHE A 619 -17.83 -5.09 -47.05
CA PHE A 619 -17.10 -3.89 -46.62
C PHE A 619 -15.58 -4.16 -46.63
N PRO A 620 -14.72 -3.11 -46.66
CA PRO A 620 -13.31 -3.27 -46.38
C PRO A 620 -13.08 -4.00 -45.05
N SER A 621 -12.06 -4.85 -44.97
CA SER A 621 -11.86 -5.78 -43.85
C SER A 621 -11.71 -5.11 -42.48
N TYR A 622 -11.33 -3.83 -42.44
CA TYR A 622 -11.12 -3.04 -41.23
C TYR A 622 -12.25 -2.05 -40.91
N VAL A 623 -13.35 -2.09 -41.67
CA VAL A 623 -14.51 -1.20 -41.47
C VAL A 623 -15.65 -1.98 -40.83
N TYR A 624 -16.30 -1.35 -39.85
CA TYR A 624 -17.53 -1.84 -39.24
C TYR A 624 -18.69 -0.88 -39.54
N PRO A 625 -19.76 -1.33 -40.22
CA PRO A 625 -20.94 -0.52 -40.51
C PRO A 625 -21.99 -0.60 -39.38
N LEU A 626 -22.59 0.52 -39.03
CA LEU A 626 -23.77 0.65 -38.17
C LEU A 626 -24.88 1.36 -38.97
N GLY A 627 -26.15 0.96 -38.79
CA GLY A 627 -27.26 1.63 -39.49
C GLY A 627 -28.62 0.93 -39.53
N LEU A 628 -28.78 -0.21 -38.85
CA LEU A 628 -30.08 -0.88 -38.76
C LEU A 628 -31.00 -0.15 -37.77
N THR A 629 -32.06 0.48 -38.29
CA THR A 629 -33.01 1.30 -37.49
C THR A 629 -33.64 0.56 -36.31
N SER A 630 -33.75 -0.76 -36.37
CA SER A 630 -34.31 -1.59 -35.29
C SER A 630 -33.30 -2.06 -34.24
N LEU A 631 -31.98 -1.93 -34.47
CA LEU A 631 -30.97 -2.58 -33.62
C LEU A 631 -29.71 -1.74 -33.33
N GLN A 632 -29.24 -0.94 -34.29
CA GLN A 632 -27.92 -0.30 -34.27
C GLN A 632 -27.97 1.23 -34.47
N VAL A 633 -29.17 1.82 -34.55
CA VAL A 633 -29.38 3.27 -34.72
C VAL A 633 -29.95 3.82 -33.43
N TYR A 634 -29.40 4.94 -32.97
CA TYR A 634 -29.87 5.63 -31.77
C TYR A 634 -31.40 5.86 -31.80
N PRO A 635 -32.13 5.55 -30.72
CA PRO A 635 -31.66 5.18 -29.38
C PRO A 635 -31.40 3.67 -29.16
N ASN A 636 -31.49 2.83 -30.18
CA ASN A 636 -31.24 1.39 -30.06
C ASN A 636 -29.73 1.11 -30.16
N TYR A 637 -29.15 0.60 -29.07
CA TYR A 637 -27.72 0.28 -29.00
C TYR A 637 -27.47 -1.20 -29.23
N GLU A 638 -26.54 -1.49 -30.13
CA GLU A 638 -26.04 -2.84 -30.31
C GLU A 638 -25.06 -3.20 -29.20
N LYS A 639 -25.19 -4.43 -28.72
CA LYS A 639 -24.32 -5.06 -27.73
C LYS A 639 -23.58 -6.22 -28.41
N ILE A 640 -22.29 -6.02 -28.68
CA ILE A 640 -21.45 -6.93 -29.47
C ILE A 640 -20.10 -7.15 -28.79
N ALA A 641 -19.46 -8.27 -29.08
CA ALA A 641 -18.10 -8.58 -28.66
C ALA A 641 -17.22 -8.95 -29.87
N PHE A 642 -16.02 -8.39 -29.92
CA PHE A 642 -15.05 -8.56 -30.99
C PHE A 642 -13.83 -9.36 -30.50
N PRO A 643 -13.47 -10.49 -31.13
CA PRO A 643 -12.27 -11.25 -30.78
C PRO A 643 -10.98 -10.45 -30.97
N LEU A 644 -10.15 -10.32 -29.94
CA LEU A 644 -8.87 -9.60 -30.02
C LEU A 644 -7.68 -10.50 -30.40
N THR A 645 -7.97 -11.55 -31.17
CA THR A 645 -6.99 -12.53 -31.64
C THR A 645 -6.53 -12.22 -33.06
N PRO A 646 -5.21 -12.34 -33.38
CA PRO A 646 -4.12 -12.78 -32.51
C PRO A 646 -3.64 -11.69 -31.55
N ILE A 647 -3.20 -12.09 -30.36
CA ILE A 647 -2.75 -11.17 -29.29
C ILE A 647 -1.46 -10.40 -29.61
N THR A 648 -0.78 -10.74 -30.71
CA THR A 648 0.50 -10.15 -31.13
C THR A 648 0.44 -8.64 -31.40
N ALA A 649 -0.77 -8.06 -31.55
CA ALA A 649 -0.96 -6.62 -31.67
C ALA A 649 -0.89 -5.87 -30.31
N PHE A 650 -0.95 -6.60 -29.19
CA PHE A 650 -0.93 -6.05 -27.84
C PHE A 650 0.41 -6.28 -27.16
N ASN A 651 0.80 -5.33 -26.29
CA ASN A 651 1.87 -5.54 -25.34
C ASN A 651 1.34 -6.40 -24.18
N THR A 652 1.88 -7.61 -24.05
CA THR A 652 1.52 -8.59 -23.02
C THR A 652 2.28 -8.38 -21.71
N THR A 653 3.23 -7.45 -21.67
CA THR A 653 4.00 -7.14 -20.46
C THR A 653 3.07 -6.53 -19.41
N PRO A 654 2.99 -7.09 -18.19
CA PRO A 654 2.09 -6.58 -17.17
C PRO A 654 2.33 -5.09 -16.86
N GLY A 655 1.24 -4.32 -16.71
CA GLY A 655 1.27 -2.90 -16.37
C GLY A 655 1.65 -1.97 -17.53
N VAL A 656 2.11 -2.50 -18.67
CA VAL A 656 2.34 -1.69 -19.88
C VAL A 656 1.01 -1.43 -20.57
N VAL A 657 0.79 -0.16 -20.92
CA VAL A 657 -0.47 0.30 -21.47
C VAL A 657 -0.60 -0.07 -22.94
N ASN A 658 -1.78 -0.57 -23.30
CA ASN A 658 -2.29 -0.77 -24.64
C ASN A 658 -3.35 0.29 -24.95
N MET A 659 -3.49 0.65 -26.23
CA MET A 659 -4.44 1.65 -26.70
C MET A 659 -5.32 1.10 -27.81
N LEU A 660 -6.63 1.37 -27.68
CA LEU A 660 -7.67 1.13 -28.66
C LEU A 660 -8.27 2.47 -29.08
N GLN A 661 -8.24 2.78 -30.37
CA GLN A 661 -8.78 4.03 -30.91
C GLN A 661 -9.98 3.76 -31.81
N PHE A 662 -11.18 4.08 -31.32
CA PHE A 662 -12.38 4.15 -32.16
C PHE A 662 -12.40 5.47 -32.91
N GLN A 663 -12.61 5.39 -34.22
CA GLN A 663 -12.72 6.58 -35.06
C GLN A 663 -13.69 6.34 -36.21
N LEU A 664 -14.27 7.43 -36.72
CA LEU A 664 -15.05 7.38 -37.95
C LEU A 664 -14.12 7.10 -39.13
N GLN A 665 -14.58 6.23 -40.03
CA GLN A 665 -13.91 5.99 -41.29
C GLN A 665 -13.98 7.26 -42.15
N PRO A 666 -12.84 7.81 -42.61
CA PRO A 666 -12.86 8.92 -43.56
C PRO A 666 -13.63 8.53 -44.82
N ILE A 667 -14.51 9.43 -45.26
CA ILE A 667 -15.33 9.26 -46.49
C ILE A 667 -14.45 9.59 -47.71
N SER A 668 -13.45 8.75 -47.98
CA SER A 668 -12.74 8.73 -49.24
C SER A 668 -12.95 7.39 -49.91
N ASN A 669 -13.02 7.36 -51.24
CA ASN A 669 -13.10 6.11 -51.98
C ASN A 669 -11.79 5.33 -51.75
N ILE A 670 -11.89 4.22 -51.04
CA ILE A 670 -10.75 3.33 -50.72
C ILE A 670 -11.19 1.90 -51.07
N ASP A 671 -10.26 1.08 -51.57
CA ASP A 671 -10.46 -0.35 -51.82
C ASP A 671 -11.68 -0.71 -52.69
N ASN A 672 -11.95 0.08 -53.74
CA ASN A 672 -13.09 -0.07 -54.65
C ASN A 672 -14.48 -0.01 -53.96
N PHE A 673 -14.55 0.39 -52.70
CA PHE A 673 -15.78 0.60 -51.95
C PHE A 673 -16.20 2.08 -52.00
N ARG A 674 -17.46 2.34 -52.36
CA ARG A 674 -18.04 3.69 -52.33
C ARG A 674 -18.85 3.88 -51.05
N PHE A 675 -18.35 4.71 -50.15
CA PHE A 675 -19.09 5.10 -48.96
C PHE A 675 -20.32 5.96 -49.32
N PRO A 676 -21.42 5.89 -48.55
CA PRO A 676 -22.50 6.85 -48.60
C PRO A 676 -21.97 8.29 -48.43
N THR A 677 -22.70 9.26 -48.98
CA THR A 677 -22.29 10.68 -49.02
C THR A 677 -22.16 11.36 -47.66
N ASP A 678 -22.65 10.73 -46.59
CA ASP A 678 -22.59 11.25 -45.22
C ASP A 678 -22.33 10.12 -44.22
N ASN A 679 -21.37 10.30 -43.31
CA ASN A 679 -21.02 9.37 -42.24
C ASN A 679 -21.46 10.01 -40.93
N LYS A 680 -22.56 9.51 -40.34
CA LYS A 680 -23.15 10.10 -39.14
C LYS A 680 -22.23 9.89 -37.92
N PRO A 681 -22.32 10.75 -36.89
CA PRO A 681 -21.57 10.59 -35.65
C PRO A 681 -21.72 9.19 -35.05
N TYR A 682 -20.64 8.65 -34.50
CA TYR A 682 -20.64 7.35 -33.86
C TYR A 682 -20.88 7.51 -32.35
N ARG A 683 -21.82 6.77 -31.77
CA ARG A 683 -22.15 6.86 -30.34
C ARG A 683 -21.66 5.64 -29.59
N LEU A 684 -20.71 5.84 -28.68
CA LEU A 684 -20.17 4.79 -27.83
C LEU A 684 -20.71 4.95 -26.40
N SER A 685 -21.47 3.96 -25.91
CA SER A 685 -22.03 3.99 -24.56
C SER A 685 -21.16 3.26 -23.52
N ALA A 686 -20.63 2.09 -23.87
CA ALA A 686 -19.78 1.32 -22.98
C ALA A 686 -18.78 0.48 -23.77
N ALA A 687 -17.61 0.26 -23.20
CA ALA A 687 -16.61 -0.66 -23.71
C ALA A 687 -15.91 -1.38 -22.55
N ALA A 688 -15.50 -2.63 -22.75
CA ALA A 688 -14.73 -3.40 -21.79
C ALA A 688 -13.86 -4.43 -22.51
N ILE A 689 -12.75 -4.81 -21.85
CA ILE A 689 -11.91 -5.93 -22.25
C ILE A 689 -12.14 -7.05 -21.25
N GLN A 690 -12.46 -8.25 -21.73
CA GLN A 690 -12.46 -9.44 -20.88
C GLN A 690 -12.02 -10.67 -21.70
N PRO A 691 -11.29 -11.63 -21.09
CA PRO A 691 -10.78 -11.63 -19.71
C PRO A 691 -9.74 -10.51 -19.46
N LEU A 692 -9.71 -9.96 -18.25
CA LEU A 692 -8.70 -8.97 -17.86
C LEU A 692 -8.23 -9.21 -16.42
N ASP A 693 -6.92 -9.20 -16.22
CA ASP A 693 -6.32 -9.20 -14.89
C ASP A 693 -6.02 -7.78 -14.41
N ILE A 694 -6.42 -7.49 -13.16
CA ILE A 694 -6.01 -6.29 -12.44
C ILE A 694 -5.27 -6.68 -11.19
N LYS A 695 -4.01 -6.26 -11.10
CA LYS A 695 -3.12 -6.59 -9.99
C LYS A 695 -2.61 -5.34 -9.31
N ILE A 696 -2.78 -5.29 -7.99
CA ILE A 696 -2.36 -4.18 -7.12
C ILE A 696 -1.32 -4.74 -6.14
N GLN A 697 -0.05 -4.47 -6.42
CA GLN A 697 1.11 -4.92 -5.67
C GLN A 697 1.68 -3.77 -4.82
N ALA A 698 1.00 -3.43 -3.73
CA ALA A 698 1.35 -2.29 -2.90
C ALA A 698 0.92 -2.47 -1.44
N ALA A 699 1.62 -1.77 -0.53
CA ALA A 699 1.13 -1.53 0.82
C ALA A 699 0.16 -0.35 0.81
N LEU A 700 -1.07 -0.58 1.24
CA LEU A 700 -2.17 0.38 1.26
C LEU A 700 -2.42 0.82 2.70
N PHE A 701 -2.38 2.12 2.97
CA PHE A 701 -2.60 2.69 4.29
C PHE A 701 -3.62 3.81 4.25
N ALA A 702 -4.70 3.70 5.02
CA ALA A 702 -5.72 4.74 5.21
C ALA A 702 -5.77 5.14 6.68
N GLN A 703 -5.29 6.33 7.03
CA GLN A 703 -5.13 6.75 8.43
C GLN A 703 -6.46 7.01 9.16
N GLU A 704 -7.40 7.69 8.50
CA GLU A 704 -8.65 8.17 9.10
C GLU A 704 -9.86 7.39 8.60
N GLY A 705 -9.87 6.97 7.33
CA GLY A 705 -10.95 6.23 6.69
C GLY A 705 -10.64 4.75 6.47
N SER A 706 -11.06 4.24 5.30
CA SER A 706 -11.08 2.80 5.00
C SER A 706 -10.48 2.47 3.63
N PHE A 707 -10.21 1.19 3.43
CA PHE A 707 -10.13 0.63 2.08
C PHE A 707 -11.55 0.61 1.45
N PHE A 708 -11.67 0.94 0.16
CA PHE A 708 -12.95 0.99 -0.55
C PHE A 708 -12.79 0.54 -2.01
N VAL A 709 -13.84 -0.04 -2.60
CA VAL A 709 -13.90 -0.38 -4.03
C VAL A 709 -15.13 0.29 -4.64
N ILE A 710 -14.94 1.09 -5.69
CA ILE A 710 -16.06 1.72 -6.39
C ILE A 710 -16.76 0.65 -7.23
N PRO A 711 -18.07 0.39 -7.05
CA PRO A 711 -18.78 -0.57 -7.90
C PRO A 711 -18.92 -0.06 -9.35
N GLY A 712 -19.44 1.16 -9.54
CA GLY A 712 -19.80 1.70 -10.86
C GLY A 712 -21.01 1.01 -11.50
N TYR A 713 -21.38 1.41 -12.72
CA TYR A 713 -22.55 0.86 -13.44
C TYR A 713 -22.37 -0.59 -13.89
N TRP A 714 -23.42 -1.41 -13.80
CA TRP A 714 -23.47 -2.70 -14.50
C TRP A 714 -23.17 -2.49 -15.99
N PHE A 715 -22.39 -3.41 -16.57
CA PHE A 715 -22.00 -3.28 -17.97
C PHE A 715 -23.21 -3.36 -18.90
N ASN A 716 -24.12 -4.30 -18.62
CA ASN A 716 -25.46 -4.31 -19.16
C ASN A 716 -26.43 -3.65 -18.18
N THR A 717 -27.07 -2.56 -18.59
CA THR A 717 -27.97 -1.77 -17.74
C THR A 717 -29.45 -2.11 -17.96
N ASN A 718 -29.79 -2.99 -18.91
CA ASN A 718 -31.18 -3.31 -19.21
C ASN A 718 -31.73 -4.42 -18.28
N PRO A 719 -32.61 -4.11 -17.31
CA PRO A 719 -33.14 -5.09 -16.36
C PRO A 719 -34.02 -6.17 -16.99
N GLN A 720 -34.43 -6.03 -18.25
CA GLN A 720 -35.19 -7.07 -18.96
C GLN A 720 -34.28 -8.18 -19.54
N ASP A 721 -32.98 -7.92 -19.67
CA ASP A 721 -31.98 -8.85 -20.21
C ASP A 721 -31.30 -9.65 -19.09
N THR A 722 -32.05 -10.54 -18.45
CA THR A 722 -31.53 -11.48 -17.45
C THR A 722 -31.47 -12.91 -18.00
N ARG A 723 -30.67 -13.76 -17.37
CA ARG A 723 -30.52 -15.16 -17.76
C ARG A 723 -31.84 -15.92 -17.67
N GLU A 724 -32.64 -15.68 -16.62
CA GLU A 724 -33.95 -16.31 -16.42
C GLU A 724 -34.92 -15.91 -17.53
N ASN A 725 -34.94 -14.63 -17.87
CA ASN A 725 -35.79 -14.08 -18.92
C ASN A 725 -35.41 -14.62 -20.30
N ALA A 726 -34.12 -14.74 -20.59
CA ALA A 726 -33.64 -15.30 -21.85
C ALA A 726 -33.99 -16.80 -21.97
N GLN A 727 -33.88 -17.55 -20.88
CA GLN A 727 -34.31 -18.96 -20.83
C GLN A 727 -35.81 -19.12 -21.05
N GLN A 728 -36.64 -18.29 -20.41
CA GLN A 728 -38.10 -18.33 -20.59
C GLN A 728 -38.55 -18.00 -22.02
N ARG A 729 -37.80 -17.13 -22.72
CA ARG A 729 -38.09 -16.70 -24.09
C ARG A 729 -37.43 -17.59 -25.16
N ASP A 730 -36.56 -18.51 -24.76
CA ASP A 730 -35.68 -19.30 -25.64
C ASP A 730 -34.85 -18.44 -26.62
N ARG A 731 -34.61 -17.18 -26.24
CA ARG A 731 -33.81 -16.21 -27.01
C ARG A 731 -33.45 -15.02 -26.13
N ARG A 732 -32.35 -14.36 -26.47
CA ARG A 732 -31.98 -13.08 -25.86
C ARG A 732 -32.82 -11.93 -26.42
N LEU A 733 -32.85 -10.80 -25.71
CA LEU A 733 -33.52 -9.59 -26.18
C LEU A 733 -32.90 -9.04 -27.47
N LEU A 734 -33.74 -8.37 -28.26
CA LEU A 734 -33.32 -7.62 -29.44
C LEU A 734 -32.28 -6.55 -29.04
N GLY A 735 -31.31 -6.30 -29.90
CA GLY A 735 -30.18 -5.38 -29.66
C GLY A 735 -28.92 -6.07 -29.13
N VAL A 736 -29.00 -7.36 -28.75
CA VAL A 736 -27.80 -8.13 -28.40
C VAL A 736 -27.37 -9.01 -29.57
N ALA A 737 -26.26 -8.62 -30.20
CA ALA A 737 -25.69 -9.34 -31.34
C ALA A 737 -24.81 -10.53 -30.91
N SER A 738 -24.06 -10.38 -29.81
CA SER A 738 -23.15 -11.41 -29.31
C SER A 738 -23.73 -12.15 -28.10
N PRO A 739 -23.88 -13.48 -28.13
CA PRO A 739 -24.39 -14.26 -26.99
C PRO A 739 -23.49 -14.16 -25.75
N GLU A 740 -22.19 -13.95 -25.91
CA GLU A 740 -21.23 -13.80 -24.82
C GLU A 740 -21.38 -12.49 -24.03
N PHE A 741 -22.12 -11.49 -24.54
CA PHE A 741 -22.28 -10.21 -23.86
C PHE A 741 -22.95 -10.40 -22.47
N PRO A 742 -22.46 -9.80 -21.38
CA PRO A 742 -22.98 -10.06 -20.03
C PRO A 742 -24.49 -9.79 -19.89
N PHE A 743 -25.19 -10.60 -19.10
CA PHE A 743 -26.57 -10.27 -18.70
C PHE A 743 -26.59 -9.10 -17.70
N TYR A 744 -27.77 -8.52 -17.50
CA TYR A 744 -27.98 -7.55 -16.44
C TYR A 744 -27.70 -8.16 -15.07
N GLY A 745 -26.95 -7.44 -14.24
CA GLY A 745 -26.52 -7.92 -12.92
C GLY A 745 -25.37 -8.93 -12.94
N GLU A 746 -24.86 -9.30 -14.13
CA GLU A 746 -23.65 -10.12 -14.23
C GLU A 746 -22.41 -9.23 -14.31
N PRO A 747 -21.36 -9.54 -13.55
CA PRO A 747 -20.10 -8.81 -13.60
C PRO A 747 -19.26 -9.25 -14.79
N LEU A 748 -18.33 -8.37 -15.17
CA LEU A 748 -17.32 -8.67 -16.18
C LEU A 748 -16.27 -9.62 -15.60
N ASP A 749 -15.67 -10.44 -16.47
CA ASP A 749 -14.51 -11.27 -16.13
C ASP A 749 -13.23 -10.44 -16.03
N ILE A 750 -13.18 -9.62 -14.98
CA ILE A 750 -12.04 -8.81 -14.59
C ILE A 750 -11.57 -9.30 -13.23
N ARG A 751 -10.47 -10.05 -13.18
CA ARG A 751 -9.93 -10.63 -11.96
C ARG A 751 -9.14 -9.59 -11.17
N ILE A 752 -9.57 -9.24 -9.95
CA ILE A 752 -8.90 -8.25 -9.11
C ILE A 752 -8.08 -8.95 -8.01
N THR A 753 -6.76 -8.80 -8.05
CA THR A 753 -5.85 -9.34 -7.03
C THR A 753 -5.10 -8.23 -6.33
N ILE A 754 -5.24 -8.16 -5.02
CA ILE A 754 -4.45 -7.30 -4.14
C ILE A 754 -3.37 -8.18 -3.51
N GLU A 755 -2.11 -7.88 -3.81
CA GLU A 755 -0.94 -8.57 -3.27
C GLU A 755 -0.10 -7.56 -2.48
N GLY A 756 -0.24 -7.52 -1.16
CA GLY A 756 0.38 -6.49 -0.36
C GLY A 756 -0.10 -6.48 1.09
N ALA A 757 -0.26 -5.29 1.65
CA ALA A 757 -0.72 -5.09 3.02
C ALA A 757 -1.81 -4.02 3.01
N ILE A 758 -2.85 -4.19 3.81
CA ILE A 758 -3.93 -3.21 3.95
C ILE A 758 -4.02 -2.79 5.42
N ALA A 759 -3.68 -1.55 5.71
CA ALA A 759 -3.88 -0.93 7.02
C ALA A 759 -4.94 0.16 6.89
N GLU A 760 -6.03 0.04 7.63
CA GLU A 760 -7.17 0.95 7.57
C GLU A 760 -7.66 1.31 8.96
N ASN A 761 -8.22 2.50 9.16
CA ASN A 761 -8.70 2.92 10.46
C ASN A 761 -9.93 2.12 10.88
N TYR A 762 -10.93 2.12 10.00
CA TYR A 762 -12.17 1.39 10.12
C TYR A 762 -12.41 0.62 8.83
N THR A 763 -13.11 -0.50 8.91
CA THR A 763 -13.64 -1.17 7.73
C THR A 763 -14.83 -0.38 7.17
N ALA A 764 -15.08 -0.46 5.86
CA ALA A 764 -16.36 0.00 5.33
C ALA A 764 -17.53 -0.77 5.98
N ARG A 765 -18.71 -0.16 6.01
CA ARG A 765 -19.91 -0.83 6.57
C ARG A 765 -20.22 -2.10 5.78
N VAL A 766 -20.77 -3.13 6.43
CA VAL A 766 -21.13 -4.38 5.75
C VAL A 766 -22.02 -4.17 4.52
N GLY A 767 -22.96 -3.22 4.56
CA GLY A 767 -23.79 -2.87 3.40
C GLY A 767 -22.97 -2.32 2.24
N ASP A 768 -22.04 -1.39 2.49
CA ASP A 768 -21.15 -0.82 1.47
C ASP A 768 -20.25 -1.92 0.87
N GLN A 769 -19.71 -2.81 1.71
CA GLN A 769 -18.92 -3.96 1.27
C GLN A 769 -19.74 -4.91 0.38
N THR A 770 -20.99 -5.18 0.80
CA THR A 770 -21.91 -6.06 0.07
C THR A 770 -22.24 -5.48 -1.31
N GLU A 771 -22.42 -4.16 -1.44
CA GLU A 771 -22.68 -3.52 -2.73
C GLU A 771 -21.53 -3.66 -3.71
N TRP A 772 -20.28 -3.41 -3.29
CA TRP A 772 -19.16 -3.59 -4.21
C TRP A 772 -18.83 -5.07 -4.45
N LEU A 773 -19.03 -5.96 -3.47
CA LEU A 773 -18.81 -7.41 -3.63
C LEU A 773 -19.89 -8.07 -4.49
N ARG A 774 -21.11 -7.51 -4.51
CA ARG A 774 -22.16 -7.92 -5.45
C ARG A 774 -21.69 -7.80 -6.89
N LYS A 775 -20.80 -6.86 -7.19
CA LYS A 775 -20.25 -6.68 -8.53
C LYS A 775 -18.85 -7.27 -8.72
N TRP A 776 -17.95 -7.08 -7.77
CA TRP A 776 -16.54 -7.45 -7.95
C TRP A 776 -16.12 -8.68 -7.13
N GLY A 777 -17.04 -9.29 -6.38
CA GLY A 777 -16.76 -10.46 -5.55
C GLY A 777 -16.74 -11.78 -6.31
N TRP A 778 -17.39 -11.86 -7.47
CA TRP A 778 -17.61 -13.11 -8.22
C TRP A 778 -17.54 -12.89 -9.74
N ILE A 779 -17.40 -14.00 -10.48
CA ILE A 779 -17.48 -14.05 -11.96
C ILE A 779 -18.36 -15.25 -12.36
N PRO A 780 -19.32 -15.10 -13.30
CA PRO A 780 -20.07 -16.23 -13.85
C PRO A 780 -19.13 -17.23 -14.55
N ARG A 781 -19.36 -18.54 -14.38
CA ARG A 781 -18.54 -19.56 -15.07
C ARG A 781 -18.56 -19.43 -16.59
N GLU A 782 -19.67 -18.99 -17.16
CA GLU A 782 -19.90 -18.89 -18.61
C GLU A 782 -20.24 -17.45 -19.01
N TYR A 783 -19.75 -17.02 -20.17
CA TYR A 783 -20.04 -15.70 -20.72
C TYR A 783 -21.45 -15.63 -21.30
N GLY A 784 -22.31 -14.77 -20.72
CA GLY A 784 -23.67 -14.57 -21.21
C GLY A 784 -24.39 -15.90 -21.46
N ASN A 785 -24.90 -16.10 -22.67
CA ASN A 785 -25.48 -17.38 -23.12
C ASN A 785 -24.69 -18.05 -24.25
N SER A 786 -23.39 -17.78 -24.38
CA SER A 786 -22.57 -18.39 -25.44
C SER A 786 -22.20 -19.86 -25.18
N GLY A 787 -22.26 -20.30 -23.92
CA GLY A 787 -21.71 -21.59 -23.49
C GLY A 787 -20.18 -21.63 -23.43
N GLU A 788 -19.51 -20.49 -23.69
CA GLU A 788 -18.07 -20.36 -23.51
C GLU A 788 -17.76 -20.10 -22.04
N GLU A 789 -16.90 -20.93 -21.46
CA GLU A 789 -16.50 -20.80 -20.08
C GLU A 789 -15.27 -19.86 -19.91
N ILE A 790 -15.18 -19.15 -18.78
CA ILE A 790 -14.07 -18.24 -18.42
C ILE A 790 -12.70 -18.95 -18.39
N PRO A 791 -11.53 -18.28 -18.43
CA PRO A 791 -10.24 -18.97 -18.44
C PRO A 791 -9.99 -19.83 -17.19
N LEU A 792 -9.23 -20.93 -17.33
CA LEU A 792 -8.82 -21.76 -16.18
C LEU A 792 -8.08 -20.96 -15.11
N ALA A 793 -7.31 -19.94 -15.50
CA ALA A 793 -6.62 -19.04 -14.58
C ALA A 793 -7.57 -18.28 -13.64
N HIS A 794 -8.82 -18.03 -14.08
CA HIS A 794 -9.85 -17.32 -13.33
C HIS A 794 -10.77 -18.28 -12.54
N ARG A 795 -10.58 -19.60 -12.69
CA ARG A 795 -11.38 -20.66 -12.05
C ARG A 795 -10.70 -21.28 -10.82
N ARG A 796 -9.81 -20.54 -10.15
CA ARG A 796 -9.04 -21.08 -9.03
C ARG A 796 -9.92 -21.44 -7.83
N TYR A 797 -10.95 -20.62 -7.57
CA TYR A 797 -11.83 -20.75 -6.42
C TYR A 797 -13.28 -20.51 -6.83
N PHE A 798 -14.20 -21.18 -6.16
CA PHE A 798 -15.64 -21.06 -6.40
C PHE A 798 -16.42 -20.82 -5.11
N HIS A 799 -17.50 -20.05 -5.18
CA HIS A 799 -18.41 -19.79 -4.07
C HIS A 799 -19.25 -21.02 -3.71
N ASP A 800 -19.65 -21.81 -4.71
CA ASP A 800 -20.50 -22.99 -4.59
C ASP A 800 -19.72 -24.32 -4.55
N GLY A 801 -18.43 -24.24 -4.22
CA GLY A 801 -17.56 -25.41 -4.07
C GLY A 801 -17.43 -26.22 -5.36
N ASN A 802 -17.85 -27.49 -5.31
CA ASN A 802 -17.68 -28.45 -6.42
C ASN A 802 -18.65 -28.21 -7.60
N ASN A 803 -19.73 -27.44 -7.40
CA ASN A 803 -20.67 -27.10 -8.48
C ASN A 803 -20.02 -26.15 -9.50
N GLY A 804 -19.11 -25.29 -9.04
CA GLY A 804 -18.23 -24.48 -9.87
C GLY A 804 -18.94 -23.48 -10.77
N ARG A 805 -20.08 -22.91 -10.34
CA ARG A 805 -20.88 -21.97 -11.16
C ARG A 805 -20.43 -20.52 -11.02
N TYR A 806 -19.90 -20.14 -9.86
CA TYR A 806 -19.52 -18.76 -9.55
C TYR A 806 -18.10 -18.73 -9.04
N ALA A 807 -17.17 -18.26 -9.89
CA ALA A 807 -15.77 -18.12 -9.51
C ALA A 807 -15.57 -16.92 -8.57
N VAL A 808 -14.62 -17.02 -7.64
CA VAL A 808 -14.25 -15.90 -6.74
C VAL A 808 -13.36 -14.93 -7.50
N ASN A 809 -13.64 -13.63 -7.40
CA ASN A 809 -12.94 -12.59 -8.15
C ASN A 809 -11.95 -11.79 -7.31
N LEU A 810 -12.44 -11.01 -6.34
CA LEU A 810 -11.60 -10.16 -5.49
C LEU A 810 -10.78 -11.00 -4.49
N LEU A 811 -9.47 -11.10 -4.74
CA LEU A 811 -8.53 -11.85 -3.89
C LEU A 811 -7.57 -10.92 -3.17
N MET A 812 -7.28 -11.22 -1.90
CA MET A 812 -6.33 -10.48 -1.07
C MET A 812 -5.26 -11.44 -0.55
N ARG A 813 -3.98 -11.13 -0.80
CA ARG A 813 -2.83 -11.91 -0.38
C ARG A 813 -1.71 -11.01 0.10
N TYR A 814 -0.87 -11.52 0.98
CA TYR A 814 0.27 -10.80 1.50
C TYR A 814 1.49 -10.93 0.61
N ASP A 815 2.18 -9.82 0.38
CA ASP A 815 3.41 -9.79 -0.40
C ASP A 815 4.60 -10.29 0.44
N PRO A 816 5.22 -11.43 0.09
CA PRO A 816 6.31 -12.00 0.89
C PRO A 816 7.54 -11.10 1.01
N ILE A 817 7.75 -10.15 0.08
CA ILE A 817 8.88 -9.22 0.14
C ILE A 817 8.81 -8.32 1.37
N PHE A 818 7.61 -8.09 1.92
CA PHE A 818 7.41 -7.29 3.14
C PHE A 818 7.95 -8.01 4.38
N ARG A 819 7.87 -9.34 4.40
CA ARG A 819 8.38 -10.19 5.47
C ARG A 819 9.89 -10.40 5.38
N ASN A 820 10.40 -10.67 4.18
CA ASN A 820 11.82 -10.91 3.93
C ASN A 820 12.30 -10.14 2.70
N PRO A 821 12.86 -8.94 2.87
CA PRO A 821 13.26 -8.04 1.77
C PRO A 821 14.62 -8.42 1.17
N VAL A 822 14.77 -9.68 0.74
CA VAL A 822 16.01 -10.24 0.18
C VAL A 822 15.70 -10.93 -1.15
N VAL A 823 16.43 -10.55 -2.20
CA VAL A 823 16.32 -11.12 -3.56
C VAL A 823 17.69 -11.58 -4.00
N GLY A 824 17.81 -12.82 -4.47
CA GLY A 824 19.11 -13.39 -4.89
C GLY A 824 20.17 -13.41 -3.78
N GLY A 825 19.77 -13.52 -2.51
CA GLY A 825 20.65 -13.47 -1.35
C GLY A 825 21.14 -12.07 -0.96
N GLN A 826 20.68 -11.02 -1.66
CA GLN A 826 21.03 -9.63 -1.37
C GLN A 826 19.81 -8.83 -0.88
N PRO A 827 19.93 -8.03 0.19
CA PRO A 827 18.86 -7.13 0.60
C PRO A 827 18.42 -6.21 -0.54
N ILE A 828 17.11 -5.94 -0.64
CA ILE A 828 16.61 -5.03 -1.68
C ILE A 828 16.97 -3.58 -1.36
N ARG A 829 17.05 -3.25 -0.07
CA ARG A 829 17.47 -1.95 0.44
C ARG A 829 18.47 -2.12 1.59
N THR A 830 19.57 -1.40 1.48
CA THR A 830 20.54 -1.21 2.55
C THR A 830 20.68 0.27 2.81
N ALA A 831 21.04 0.63 4.04
CA ALA A 831 21.35 2.01 4.33
C ALA A 831 22.60 2.46 3.56
N TYR A 832 22.60 3.72 3.12
CA TYR A 832 23.57 4.25 2.16
C TYR A 832 24.98 4.32 2.76
N THR A 833 25.99 4.10 1.91
CA THR A 833 27.40 4.37 2.22
C THR A 833 27.63 5.88 2.31
N ALA A 834 28.41 6.34 3.30
CA ALA A 834 28.88 7.73 3.37
C ALA A 834 29.52 8.13 2.05
N ASN A 835 28.88 9.00 1.27
CA ASN A 835 29.61 9.76 0.27
C ASN A 835 30.26 10.93 1.02
N PRO A 836 31.59 11.16 0.90
CA PRO A 836 32.25 12.31 1.53
C PRO A 836 31.67 13.68 1.12
N ALA A 837 30.86 13.76 0.06
CA ALA A 837 30.11 14.96 -0.33
C ALA A 837 28.75 15.15 0.40
N ASP A 838 28.28 14.17 1.18
CA ASP A 838 27.03 14.23 1.96
C ASP A 838 27.27 13.70 3.39
N PRO A 839 27.77 14.56 4.31
CA PRO A 839 28.11 14.15 5.68
C PRO A 839 26.89 13.86 6.58
N LEU A 840 25.66 14.01 6.11
CA LEU A 840 24.46 13.89 6.95
C LEU A 840 23.86 12.47 6.97
N TYR A 841 24.26 11.52 6.12
CA TYR A 841 23.46 10.30 5.89
C TYR A 841 24.26 9.02 5.58
N ALA A 842 24.92 8.43 6.58
CA ALA A 842 25.77 7.25 6.37
C ALA A 842 25.53 6.07 7.34
N HIS A 843 25.15 4.90 6.82
CA HIS A 843 25.16 3.60 7.53
C HIS A 843 25.44 2.43 6.58
N PRO A 844 26.69 2.21 6.14
CA PRO A 844 26.99 1.16 5.17
C PRO A 844 26.63 -0.24 5.70
N GLY A 845 25.78 -0.97 4.96
CA GLY A 845 25.56 -2.41 5.12
C GLY A 845 24.38 -2.86 5.99
N ASN A 846 23.67 -1.94 6.68
CA ASN A 846 22.48 -2.30 7.45
C ASN A 846 21.26 -2.50 6.56
N ILE A 847 20.52 -3.60 6.76
CA ILE A 847 19.26 -3.85 6.06
C ILE A 847 18.24 -2.79 6.47
N LEU A 848 17.49 -2.28 5.49
CA LEU A 848 16.37 -1.38 5.70
C LEU A 848 15.04 -2.10 5.42
N PRO A 849 13.91 -1.57 5.93
CA PRO A 849 12.59 -2.00 5.49
C PRO A 849 12.46 -1.98 3.96
N PRO A 850 11.59 -2.81 3.38
CA PRO A 850 11.43 -2.92 1.92
C PRO A 850 10.96 -1.64 1.24
N ILE A 851 10.33 -0.72 1.98
CA ILE A 851 9.75 0.52 1.45
C ILE A 851 10.28 1.72 2.27
N PRO A 852 10.67 2.83 1.61
CA PRO A 852 11.27 3.98 2.28
C PRO A 852 10.31 4.75 3.19
N ARG A 853 10.84 5.27 4.30
CA ARG A 853 10.22 6.31 5.15
C ARG A 853 8.78 6.01 5.62
N LEU A 854 8.46 4.74 5.83
CA LEU A 854 7.17 4.30 6.36
C LEU A 854 6.92 4.83 7.78
N PRO A 855 5.66 5.13 8.15
CA PRO A 855 5.29 5.43 9.52
C PRO A 855 5.45 4.16 10.37
N VAL A 856 5.68 4.33 11.67
CA VAL A 856 5.91 3.22 12.61
C VAL A 856 4.99 3.35 13.80
N CYS A 857 4.67 2.23 14.43
CA CYS A 857 3.90 2.23 15.67
C CYS A 857 4.72 2.93 16.76
N PRO A 858 4.15 3.89 17.50
CA PRO A 858 4.91 4.66 18.49
C PRO A 858 5.20 3.87 19.78
N ASN A 859 4.40 2.83 20.08
CA ASN A 859 4.62 1.98 21.25
C ASN A 859 5.32 0.68 20.83
N PRO A 860 6.45 0.31 21.47
CA PRO A 860 7.10 -0.96 21.20
C PRO A 860 6.23 -2.13 21.68
N ILE A 861 6.23 -3.23 20.93
CA ILE A 861 5.52 -4.47 21.31
C ILE A 861 6.17 -5.16 22.52
N PHE A 862 7.45 -4.87 22.75
CA PHE A 862 8.21 -5.31 23.91
C PHE A 862 9.33 -4.30 24.17
N ALA A 863 9.55 -3.99 25.44
CA ALA A 863 10.73 -3.26 25.91
C ALA A 863 11.16 -3.86 27.26
N GLY A 864 12.42 -4.25 27.38
CA GLY A 864 12.94 -4.89 28.59
C GLY A 864 14.43 -5.15 28.56
N ASP A 865 14.94 -5.78 29.62
CA ASP A 865 16.36 -6.09 29.79
C ASP A 865 16.81 -7.19 28.81
N ILE A 866 17.99 -7.00 28.22
CA ILE A 866 18.59 -7.97 27.29
C ILE A 866 19.11 -9.22 28.03
N ARG A 867 19.48 -9.04 29.30
CA ARG A 867 19.94 -10.11 30.18
C ARG A 867 18.95 -10.20 31.35
N PRO A 868 18.19 -11.29 31.48
CA PRO A 868 17.26 -11.48 32.60
C PRO A 868 18.00 -11.60 33.95
#